data_AF-A0A926Y3A0-F1
#
_entry.id   AF-A0A926Y3A0-F1
#
_cell.length_a   1.000
_cell.length_b   1.000
_cell.length_c   1.000
_cell.angle_alpha   90.00
_cell.angle_beta   90.00
_cell.angle_gamma   90.00
#
_symmetry.space_group_name_H-M   'P 1'
#
loop_
_entity.id
_entity.type
_entity.pdbx_description
1 polymer ?
#
loop_
_entity_poly.entity_id
_entity_poly.type
_entity_poly.pdbx_seq_one_letter_code
_entity_poly.pdbx_strand_id
1 'polypeptide(L)'
;MTNGNHVIFLHPDGTSPSHYAAARFVSQGPDGRLNWDRLENAGVYLGHMEDQLTGTSNAGAVTHATGTKVYAESFGLNQDGSPVVARSGRVGQTIVEEAIAANKVTALVQSGAIIEPGTAAFVAQVGETTIDDRRVPPRQRQADIAREVILSGVDFILAGGEINLLPVGTDGFHGSAATLDAISTNPLNRPTENLIELAKSQGYTVVYTRDQLFELLDANKYATTPTKVLGVFAAEDTFNDVTEEVLGLNTDNPRPLFVPTAPTIGEMLEVTQQLVERHPNFNNGSITILEEEGTDNFGNNNNASGVVEAAIRADQAIGVALDFVERNPNTLILTAADSDAGGLEVVDRDDPTAPVGTIGVNPNPEPRQNLLDGTKGTNTTPFIAAPDANGDVFPFAVGWVGTPDVPGSIVSKAHGLNAEKLPSTVDNTGMYELMYETLFDAELPSRVEPPIPAPEATRTTGNVIFIHPDGTSPSHYMALRNTDLGPDGRLNWDMMSNAGVYLGHMEDQLTGTSNAGAVTHANGVKVFSESFGLEEDNTEVIPLSGNRGKTISEEAIEAGKATALIQSGQLAEPGTAAFAAETTNRQGNNIRARDKYAEIIEQVIRSGTDVIMGGGELYMLPIGTTGFHVTAEIDASEIRPERRPTINLIELAESLGYTVVYTEEQMNATVNGANPPEKLLGVFAAEDTFFDVPEERLGLNTADPQPLYVETAPTVAEMLDASLKIVNRDPDGFFVVLEEEGTDNFANNNNAVGTVEAARRADAAIGVAMDYVNTQDPNTMIVTAADSDAGGLELVQFAPYTRPTGNFDASNPELAASQPEVPFVNSNGNNPNYLDGINGSTASPENPWRSFPSQPSLDGPLGNFAVGWVGTPDFPGSIVSKTYGLNADILPSTLDNTEIYRMMYQSLFGIRLQNPLNVQDQQGVTQIGLGEGAQISNFGGVGRGTSPSEETIAEVDTLQFTGEGLTARNLLLTQSGEDLVITFEGVNNVRAVLPDFDLENLDNLSLEGSGGGKIGNLIFNGEDAVSDSFDVINADADVDTVLNSNTVTFLNDRSNRTAGLNGSNDVINALGGNDYIEGLGGDDLLRGATGNDTLDGGTGDDLLTGGDGKDIFRLAIGEGTDTITDFSSEDDLLSLSGLTFEQLTLVQGSGDQSANAFVQAAGSSEVLAVLAGIQASTLSSNNFVLA
;
A
#
# COMPACT_ATOMS: atom_id res chain seq x y z
N MET A 1 -22.98 5.81 -34.53
CA MET A 1 -23.82 4.70 -34.03
C MET A 1 -23.42 4.59 -32.57
N THR A 2 -24.33 4.74 -31.62
CA THR A 2 -23.98 4.68 -30.19
C THR A 2 -23.65 3.23 -29.83
N ASN A 3 -22.48 2.96 -29.27
CA ASN A 3 -21.96 1.60 -29.01
C ASN A 3 -22.66 0.87 -27.85
N GLY A 4 -23.74 1.42 -27.29
CA GLY A 4 -24.42 0.83 -26.14
C GLY A 4 -23.59 0.89 -24.85
N ASN A 5 -22.63 1.82 -24.75
CA ASN A 5 -21.76 1.94 -23.59
C ASN A 5 -22.44 2.64 -22.42
N HIS A 6 -22.08 2.25 -21.20
CA HIS A 6 -22.64 2.75 -19.96
C HIS A 6 -21.58 3.45 -19.09
N VAL A 7 -22.03 4.40 -18.28
CA VAL A 7 -21.23 5.05 -17.23
C VAL A 7 -22.02 4.99 -15.93
N ILE A 8 -21.34 4.61 -14.85
CA ILE A 8 -21.81 4.80 -13.47
C ILE A 8 -20.76 5.69 -12.79
N PHE A 9 -21.13 6.94 -12.56
CA PHE A 9 -20.32 7.89 -11.80
C PHE A 9 -20.84 7.91 -10.37
N LEU A 10 -19.99 7.53 -9.41
CA LEU A 10 -20.31 7.56 -7.99
C LEU A 10 -19.53 8.70 -7.34
N HIS A 11 -20.26 9.57 -6.66
CA HIS A 11 -19.77 10.75 -5.95
C HIS A 11 -19.99 10.56 -4.45
N PRO A 12 -19.16 9.78 -3.74
CA PRO A 12 -19.13 9.78 -2.29
C PRO A 12 -18.49 11.10 -1.82
N ASP A 13 -19.35 12.11 -1.62
CA ASP A 13 -18.93 13.49 -1.37
C ASP A 13 -18.01 13.58 -0.13
N GLY A 14 -16.98 14.42 -0.19
CA GLY A 14 -16.07 14.64 0.93
C GLY A 14 -15.12 13.48 1.26
N THR A 15 -15.01 12.42 0.45
CA THR A 15 -14.22 11.23 0.83
C THR A 15 -12.76 11.24 0.38
N SER A 16 -11.89 10.82 1.30
CA SER A 16 -10.47 10.52 1.10
C SER A 16 -10.14 9.05 1.45
N PRO A 17 -8.93 8.54 1.15
CA PRO A 17 -8.48 7.23 1.61
C PRO A 17 -8.66 7.00 3.12
N SER A 18 -8.56 8.04 3.96
CA SER A 18 -8.82 7.94 5.41
C SER A 18 -10.26 7.59 5.75
N HIS A 19 -11.24 8.12 4.99
CA HIS A 19 -12.65 7.74 5.12
C HIS A 19 -12.84 6.25 4.83
N TYR A 20 -12.23 5.76 3.75
CA TYR A 20 -12.26 4.35 3.39
C TYR A 20 -11.46 3.48 4.36
N ALA A 21 -10.37 3.97 4.97
CA ALA A 21 -9.64 3.27 6.01
C ALA A 21 -10.51 3.05 7.25
N ALA A 22 -11.18 4.08 7.75
CA ALA A 22 -12.10 3.96 8.88
C ALA A 22 -13.24 2.96 8.58
N ALA A 23 -13.84 3.04 7.39
CA ALA A 23 -14.87 2.08 6.94
C ALA A 23 -14.34 0.65 6.84
N ARG A 24 -13.12 0.47 6.30
CA ARG A 24 -12.45 -0.84 6.16
C ARG A 24 -12.18 -1.46 7.51
N PHE A 25 -11.59 -0.70 8.44
CA PHE A 25 -11.30 -1.18 9.78
C PHE A 25 -12.57 -1.63 10.50
N VAL A 26 -13.67 -0.87 10.44
CA VAL A 26 -14.93 -1.30 11.09
C VAL A 26 -15.56 -2.53 10.42
N SER A 27 -15.52 -2.63 9.10
CA SER A 27 -16.35 -3.61 8.37
C SER A 27 -15.62 -4.87 7.89
N GLN A 28 -14.33 -4.79 7.59
CA GLN A 28 -13.54 -5.86 6.98
C GLN A 28 -12.23 -6.18 7.72
N GLY A 29 -11.77 -5.29 8.61
CA GLY A 29 -10.47 -5.39 9.28
C GLY A 29 -9.34 -4.83 8.41
N PRO A 30 -8.12 -4.66 8.96
CA PRO A 30 -7.02 -3.99 8.27
C PRO A 30 -6.51 -4.74 7.02
N ASP A 31 -6.55 -6.08 7.03
CA ASP A 31 -6.28 -6.91 5.85
C ASP A 31 -7.46 -7.01 4.88
N GLY A 32 -8.63 -6.58 5.32
CA GLY A 32 -9.86 -6.61 4.54
C GLY A 32 -9.78 -5.76 3.27
N ARG A 33 -10.70 -6.01 2.34
CA ARG A 33 -10.85 -5.18 1.13
C ARG A 33 -12.29 -4.75 0.97
N LEU A 34 -12.50 -3.45 0.91
CA LEU A 34 -13.75 -2.83 0.50
C LEU A 34 -13.99 -3.05 -1.01
N ASN A 35 -15.20 -2.83 -1.50
CA ASN A 35 -15.46 -2.83 -2.94
C ASN A 35 -14.70 -1.69 -3.65
N TRP A 36 -14.54 -0.54 -3.00
CA TRP A 36 -13.69 0.56 -3.49
C TRP A 36 -12.23 0.14 -3.69
N ASP A 37 -11.71 -0.77 -2.86
CA ASP A 37 -10.35 -1.31 -3.01
C ASP A 37 -10.19 -2.21 -4.25
N ARG A 38 -11.30 -2.70 -4.82
CA ARG A 38 -11.30 -3.60 -5.99
C ARG A 38 -11.36 -2.86 -7.33
N LEU A 39 -11.57 -1.54 -7.32
CA LEU A 39 -11.55 -0.74 -8.53
C LEU A 39 -10.13 -0.68 -9.08
N GLU A 40 -9.91 -1.02 -10.35
CA GLU A 40 -8.60 -1.43 -10.88
C GLU A 40 -7.57 -0.30 -11.03
N ASN A 41 -8.00 0.95 -11.18
CA ASN A 41 -7.13 2.09 -11.44
C ASN A 41 -7.38 3.18 -10.40
N ALA A 42 -6.32 3.87 -9.97
CA ALA A 42 -6.39 4.98 -9.03
C ALA A 42 -5.62 6.21 -9.53
N GLY A 43 -6.10 7.39 -9.15
CA GLY A 43 -5.46 8.66 -9.46
C GLY A 43 -5.71 9.69 -8.37
N VAL A 44 -4.67 10.42 -8.00
CA VAL A 44 -4.76 11.55 -7.06
C VAL A 44 -5.56 12.67 -7.72
N TYR A 45 -6.63 13.10 -7.08
CA TYR A 45 -7.59 14.03 -7.65
C TYR A 45 -7.26 15.49 -7.29
N LEU A 46 -7.29 16.37 -8.29
CA LEU A 46 -7.01 17.81 -8.12
C LEU A 46 -8.31 18.62 -8.24
N GLY A 47 -8.88 18.96 -7.08
CA GLY A 47 -10.24 19.49 -6.94
C GLY A 47 -10.42 21.00 -7.06
N HIS A 48 -9.38 21.79 -7.31
CA HIS A 48 -9.50 23.26 -7.30
C HIS A 48 -10.53 23.82 -8.29
N MET A 49 -11.11 24.97 -7.96
CA MET A 49 -12.11 25.70 -8.74
C MET A 49 -11.47 26.85 -9.54
N GLU A 50 -12.25 27.58 -10.33
CA GLU A 50 -11.76 28.74 -11.10
C GLU A 50 -11.19 29.85 -10.21
N ASP A 51 -11.73 30.00 -9.00
CA ASP A 51 -11.44 31.11 -8.08
C ASP A 51 -10.88 30.68 -6.72
N GLN A 52 -10.77 29.38 -6.42
CA GLN A 52 -10.28 28.92 -5.12
C GLN A 52 -9.66 27.50 -5.14
N LEU A 53 -8.92 27.14 -4.10
CA LEU A 53 -8.20 25.86 -3.99
C LEU A 53 -9.09 24.72 -3.52
N THR A 54 -9.96 24.97 -2.54
CA THR A 54 -10.89 23.97 -2.02
C THR A 54 -12.07 23.79 -2.98
N GLY A 55 -12.40 22.54 -3.30
CA GLY A 55 -13.63 22.22 -4.02
C GLY A 55 -14.88 22.66 -3.25
N THR A 56 -16.02 22.72 -3.94
CA THR A 56 -17.33 22.87 -3.30
C THR A 56 -18.30 21.96 -4.04
N SER A 57 -19.21 21.29 -3.33
CA SER A 57 -20.02 20.24 -3.98
C SER A 57 -20.75 20.76 -5.22
N ASN A 58 -21.23 22.02 -5.20
CA ASN A 58 -21.87 22.61 -6.36
C ASN A 58 -20.91 22.87 -7.53
N ALA A 59 -19.76 23.50 -7.32
CA ALA A 59 -18.86 23.85 -8.42
C ALA A 59 -18.06 22.62 -8.91
N GLY A 60 -17.72 21.70 -7.99
CA GLY A 60 -17.18 20.37 -8.27
C GLY A 60 -18.11 19.57 -9.18
N ALA A 61 -19.38 19.43 -8.80
CA ALA A 61 -20.37 18.71 -9.61
C ALA A 61 -20.62 19.38 -10.97
N VAL A 62 -20.66 20.72 -11.05
CA VAL A 62 -20.73 21.42 -12.35
C VAL A 62 -19.49 21.11 -13.20
N THR A 63 -18.31 21.05 -12.59
CA THR A 63 -17.06 20.71 -13.28
C THR A 63 -17.09 19.28 -13.80
N HIS A 64 -17.56 18.30 -13.03
CA HIS A 64 -17.74 16.92 -13.52
C HIS A 64 -18.83 16.82 -14.60
N ALA A 65 -19.89 17.62 -14.48
CA ALA A 65 -21.00 17.62 -15.43
C ALA A 65 -20.67 18.27 -16.78
N THR A 66 -19.66 19.14 -16.83
CA THR A 66 -19.33 19.95 -18.01
C THR A 66 -17.88 19.85 -18.48
N GLY A 67 -16.96 19.32 -17.67
CA GLY A 67 -15.52 19.30 -17.95
C GLY A 67 -14.89 20.70 -17.98
N THR A 68 -15.48 21.66 -17.25
CA THR A 68 -15.08 23.07 -17.26
C THR A 68 -14.99 23.59 -15.84
N LYS A 69 -13.85 24.19 -15.48
CA LYS A 69 -13.68 24.89 -14.20
C LYS A 69 -14.66 26.05 -14.13
N VAL A 70 -15.31 26.20 -12.98
CA VAL A 70 -16.24 27.29 -12.69
C VAL A 70 -15.94 27.88 -11.31
N TYR A 71 -16.43 29.09 -11.06
CA TYR A 71 -16.35 29.73 -9.75
C TYR A 71 -17.09 28.94 -8.65
N ALA A 72 -16.61 29.04 -7.41
CA ALA A 72 -17.01 28.21 -6.27
C ALA A 72 -18.50 28.16 -5.93
N GLU A 73 -19.31 29.15 -6.29
CA GLU A 73 -20.76 29.15 -6.01
C GLU A 73 -21.61 28.82 -7.25
N SER A 74 -20.99 28.34 -8.34
CA SER A 74 -21.68 27.97 -9.56
C SER A 74 -22.65 26.81 -9.34
N PHE A 75 -23.83 26.91 -9.94
CA PHE A 75 -24.79 25.82 -10.08
C PHE A 75 -25.24 25.75 -11.55
N GLY A 76 -24.28 25.54 -12.45
CA GLY A 76 -24.50 25.35 -13.89
C GLY A 76 -24.40 26.61 -14.76
N LEU A 77 -24.00 27.75 -14.18
CA LEU A 77 -23.79 29.03 -14.87
C LEU A 77 -22.43 29.64 -14.52
N ASN A 78 -21.88 30.48 -15.39
CA ASN A 78 -20.70 31.30 -15.08
C ASN A 78 -21.06 32.43 -14.12
N GLN A 79 -20.05 33.10 -13.54
CA GLN A 79 -20.26 34.17 -12.54
C GLN A 79 -21.10 35.34 -13.07
N ASP A 80 -21.03 35.61 -14.37
CA ASP A 80 -21.83 36.65 -15.05
C ASP A 80 -23.26 36.21 -15.43
N GLY A 81 -23.64 34.98 -15.06
CA GLY A 81 -24.92 34.35 -15.37
C GLY A 81 -25.02 33.78 -16.78
N SER A 82 -23.94 33.79 -17.56
CA SER A 82 -23.91 33.14 -18.87
C SER A 82 -23.84 31.61 -18.75
N PRO A 83 -24.31 30.85 -19.75
CA PRO A 83 -24.21 29.39 -19.72
C PRO A 83 -22.75 28.91 -19.79
N VAL A 84 -22.42 27.86 -19.03
CA VAL A 84 -21.13 27.17 -19.10
C VAL A 84 -20.98 26.51 -20.48
N VAL A 85 -19.78 26.55 -21.06
CA VAL A 85 -19.47 25.84 -22.30
C VAL A 85 -18.77 24.54 -21.94
N ALA A 86 -19.46 23.41 -22.07
CA ALA A 86 -18.88 22.11 -21.77
C ALA A 86 -17.68 21.79 -22.66
N ARG A 87 -16.81 20.89 -22.20
CA ARG A 87 -15.59 20.46 -22.92
C ARG A 87 -15.90 19.84 -24.28
N SER A 88 -17.09 19.25 -24.46
CA SER A 88 -17.63 18.81 -25.75
C SER A 88 -17.90 19.95 -26.75
N GLY A 89 -17.84 21.20 -26.32
CA GLY A 89 -18.18 22.40 -27.07
C GLY A 89 -19.66 22.78 -27.04
N ARG A 90 -20.48 22.07 -26.25
CA ARG A 90 -21.92 22.39 -26.09
C ARG A 90 -22.10 23.54 -25.09
N VAL A 91 -22.92 24.51 -25.47
CA VAL A 91 -23.21 25.69 -24.64
C VAL A 91 -24.45 25.42 -23.79
N GLY A 92 -24.29 25.51 -22.47
CA GLY A 92 -25.35 25.31 -21.49
C GLY A 92 -25.92 23.90 -21.50
N GLN A 93 -25.09 22.89 -21.81
CA GLN A 93 -25.48 21.48 -21.71
C GLN A 93 -24.47 20.71 -20.88
N THR A 94 -24.96 19.86 -19.98
CA THR A 94 -24.15 18.88 -19.24
C THR A 94 -24.04 17.55 -19.99
N ILE A 95 -23.18 16.65 -19.50
CA ILE A 95 -23.07 15.28 -20.03
C ILE A 95 -24.38 14.49 -19.94
N VAL A 96 -25.19 14.69 -18.89
CA VAL A 96 -26.49 14.03 -18.73
C VAL A 96 -27.50 14.59 -19.73
N GLU A 97 -27.53 15.90 -19.95
CA GLU A 97 -28.40 16.50 -20.98
C GLU A 97 -28.00 16.06 -22.40
N GLU A 98 -26.70 15.90 -22.67
CA GLU A 98 -26.20 15.31 -23.91
C GLU A 98 -26.61 13.83 -24.04
N ALA A 99 -26.59 13.05 -22.95
CA ALA A 99 -27.05 11.67 -22.93
C ALA A 99 -28.56 11.55 -23.20
N ILE A 100 -29.38 12.43 -22.61
CA ILE A 100 -30.82 12.55 -22.90
C ILE A 100 -31.03 12.84 -24.39
N ALA A 101 -30.30 13.80 -24.96
CA ALA A 101 -30.38 14.14 -26.38
C ALA A 101 -29.98 12.96 -27.29
N ALA A 102 -29.10 12.08 -26.82
CA ALA A 102 -28.71 10.84 -27.49
C ALA A 102 -29.66 9.66 -27.26
N ASN A 103 -30.77 9.85 -26.53
CA ASN A 103 -31.70 8.79 -26.10
C ASN A 103 -31.04 7.66 -25.30
N LYS A 104 -30.02 7.98 -24.50
CA LYS A 104 -29.47 7.06 -23.49
C LYS A 104 -30.37 7.05 -22.27
N VAL A 105 -30.32 5.98 -21.48
CA VAL A 105 -31.06 5.89 -20.21
C VAL A 105 -30.33 6.71 -19.15
N THR A 106 -31.04 7.48 -18.35
CA THR A 106 -30.44 8.41 -17.39
C THR A 106 -30.98 8.22 -15.97
N ALA A 107 -30.09 8.28 -14.98
CA ALA A 107 -30.48 8.18 -13.58
C ALA A 107 -29.70 9.17 -12.70
N LEU A 108 -30.40 9.75 -11.73
CA LEU A 108 -29.86 10.53 -10.62
C LEU A 108 -30.28 9.82 -9.32
N VAL A 109 -29.31 9.42 -8.50
CA VAL A 109 -29.53 8.64 -7.27
C VAL A 109 -28.78 9.31 -6.13
N GLN A 110 -29.46 9.73 -5.07
CA GLN A 110 -28.86 10.55 -4.01
C GLN A 110 -29.36 10.15 -2.62
N SER A 111 -28.45 10.07 -1.65
CA SER A 111 -28.82 9.83 -0.25
C SER A 111 -29.34 11.12 0.43
N GLY A 112 -28.89 12.29 -0.03
CA GLY A 112 -29.40 13.59 0.39
C GLY A 112 -30.74 13.99 -0.23
N ALA A 113 -31.10 15.25 -0.07
CA ALA A 113 -32.27 15.87 -0.69
C ALA A 113 -32.10 15.98 -2.22
N ILE A 114 -33.21 16.05 -2.97
CA ILE A 114 -33.22 16.20 -4.44
C ILE A 114 -32.46 17.45 -4.96
N ILE A 115 -32.03 18.34 -4.07
CA ILE A 115 -31.34 19.59 -4.39
C ILE A 115 -29.83 19.51 -4.22
N GLU A 116 -29.29 18.42 -3.64
CA GLU A 116 -27.85 18.32 -3.41
C GLU A 116 -27.10 18.19 -4.72
N PRO A 117 -25.92 18.82 -4.82
CA PRO A 117 -25.39 19.21 -6.10
C PRO A 117 -24.75 18.07 -6.88
N GLY A 118 -24.20 17.03 -6.23
CA GLY A 118 -23.53 15.95 -6.94
C GLY A 118 -24.43 15.18 -7.88
N THR A 119 -25.76 15.24 -7.72
CA THR A 119 -26.69 14.89 -8.81
C THR A 119 -27.40 16.08 -9.45
N ALA A 120 -27.85 17.07 -8.68
CA ALA A 120 -28.73 18.12 -9.22
C ALA A 120 -28.00 19.06 -10.20
N ALA A 121 -26.70 19.33 -9.99
CA ALA A 121 -25.91 20.19 -10.88
C ALA A 121 -25.69 19.58 -12.28
N PHE A 122 -25.89 18.27 -12.45
CA PHE A 122 -25.87 17.62 -13.75
C PHE A 122 -27.07 17.97 -14.61
N VAL A 123 -28.12 18.61 -14.10
CA VAL A 123 -29.33 18.93 -14.88
C VAL A 123 -29.99 20.28 -14.56
N ALA A 124 -29.52 21.00 -13.55
CA ALA A 124 -30.07 22.30 -13.17
C ALA A 124 -29.02 23.43 -13.34
N GLN A 125 -29.51 24.60 -13.76
CA GLN A 125 -28.73 25.81 -14.06
C GLN A 125 -29.36 27.01 -13.36
N VAL A 126 -28.98 27.21 -12.10
CA VAL A 126 -29.58 28.24 -11.24
C VAL A 126 -28.60 29.37 -10.98
N GLY A 127 -29.01 30.59 -11.34
CA GLY A 127 -28.20 31.80 -11.15
C GLY A 127 -28.46 32.51 -9.82
N GLU A 128 -27.50 33.32 -9.41
CA GLU A 128 -27.65 34.29 -8.33
C GLU A 128 -28.85 35.21 -8.57
N THR A 129 -29.51 35.62 -7.49
CA THR A 129 -30.57 36.64 -7.54
C THR A 129 -30.46 37.60 -6.36
N THR A 130 -31.34 38.60 -6.31
CA THR A 130 -31.45 39.56 -5.20
C THR A 130 -32.90 39.62 -4.72
N ILE A 131 -33.10 39.47 -3.41
CA ILE A 131 -34.41 39.59 -2.75
C ILE A 131 -34.29 40.64 -1.64
N ASP A 132 -35.16 41.65 -1.65
CA ASP A 132 -35.15 42.75 -0.67
C ASP A 132 -33.76 43.41 -0.51
N ASP A 133 -33.10 43.69 -1.65
CA ASP A 133 -31.73 44.24 -1.75
C ASP A 133 -30.64 43.36 -1.11
N ARG A 134 -30.93 42.07 -0.87
CA ARG A 134 -29.97 41.09 -0.36
C ARG A 134 -29.60 40.07 -1.42
N ARG A 135 -28.30 39.80 -1.54
CA ARG A 135 -27.77 38.74 -2.40
C ARG A 135 -28.28 37.37 -1.96
N VAL A 136 -28.75 36.58 -2.92
CA VAL A 136 -29.14 35.17 -2.76
C VAL A 136 -28.30 34.33 -3.72
N PRO A 137 -27.33 33.55 -3.21
CA PRO A 137 -26.51 32.64 -4.01
C PRO A 137 -27.35 31.54 -4.68
N PRO A 138 -26.85 30.93 -5.78
CA PRO A 138 -27.49 29.80 -6.44
C PRO A 138 -27.97 28.67 -5.51
N ARG A 139 -27.07 28.12 -4.66
CA ARG A 139 -27.37 26.96 -3.79
C ARG A 139 -28.53 27.23 -2.80
N GLN A 140 -28.83 28.49 -2.49
CA GLN A 140 -29.96 28.83 -1.62
C GLN A 140 -31.33 28.76 -2.32
N ARG A 141 -31.37 28.70 -3.66
CA ARG A 141 -32.62 28.65 -4.44
C ARG A 141 -33.10 27.21 -4.65
N GLN A 142 -33.15 26.44 -3.56
CA GLN A 142 -33.46 25.01 -3.56
C GLN A 142 -34.77 24.67 -4.30
N ALA A 143 -35.83 25.48 -4.16
CA ALA A 143 -37.09 25.25 -4.85
C ALA A 143 -36.98 25.38 -6.38
N ASP A 144 -36.08 26.25 -6.87
CA ASP A 144 -35.81 26.39 -8.30
C ASP A 144 -34.97 25.22 -8.81
N ILE A 145 -33.96 24.79 -8.03
CA ILE A 145 -33.12 23.61 -8.33
C ILE A 145 -34.01 22.36 -8.44
N ALA A 146 -34.81 22.05 -7.41
CA ALA A 146 -35.71 20.89 -7.40
C ALA A 146 -36.66 20.90 -8.60
N ARG A 147 -37.16 22.09 -8.98
CA ARG A 147 -38.04 22.25 -10.13
C ARG A 147 -37.34 21.92 -11.44
N GLU A 148 -36.09 22.36 -11.63
CA GLU A 148 -35.31 22.04 -12.82
C GLU A 148 -34.95 20.56 -12.90
N VAL A 149 -34.60 19.91 -11.77
CA VAL A 149 -34.38 18.46 -11.71
C VAL A 149 -35.62 17.69 -12.19
N ILE A 150 -36.83 18.05 -11.74
CA ILE A 150 -38.08 17.40 -12.20
C ILE A 150 -38.35 17.63 -13.69
N LEU A 151 -37.91 18.76 -14.24
CA LEU A 151 -38.12 19.12 -15.65
C LEU A 151 -37.00 18.66 -16.59
N SER A 152 -35.89 18.16 -16.04
CA SER A 152 -34.68 17.73 -16.77
C SER A 152 -34.95 16.69 -17.87
N GLY A 153 -35.94 15.84 -17.65
CA GLY A 153 -36.26 14.73 -18.53
C GLY A 153 -35.58 13.41 -18.15
N VAL A 154 -34.78 13.37 -17.08
CA VAL A 154 -34.13 12.16 -16.55
C VAL A 154 -35.12 11.00 -16.34
N ASP A 155 -34.72 9.76 -16.58
CA ASP A 155 -35.63 8.61 -16.44
C ASP A 155 -35.87 8.24 -14.96
N PHE A 156 -34.82 8.12 -14.16
CA PHE A 156 -34.91 7.73 -12.75
C PHE A 156 -34.32 8.80 -11.83
N ILE A 157 -35.12 9.32 -10.89
CA ILE A 157 -34.69 10.32 -9.90
C ILE A 157 -35.03 9.78 -8.52
N LEU A 158 -34.03 9.45 -7.70
CA LEU A 158 -34.21 8.85 -6.37
C LEU A 158 -33.50 9.71 -5.32
N ALA A 159 -34.23 10.31 -4.39
CA ALA A 159 -33.67 11.20 -3.36
C ALA A 159 -34.56 11.37 -2.12
N GLY A 160 -34.08 12.10 -1.12
CA GLY A 160 -34.89 12.74 -0.09
C GLY A 160 -35.51 14.08 -0.55
N GLY A 161 -35.84 14.96 0.40
CA GLY A 161 -36.18 16.36 0.14
C GLY A 161 -37.65 16.61 -0.21
N GLU A 162 -38.61 15.90 0.40
CA GLU A 162 -40.04 16.15 0.18
C GLU A 162 -40.42 17.63 0.44
N ILE A 163 -39.77 18.28 1.41
CA ILE A 163 -39.99 19.69 1.72
C ILE A 163 -39.73 20.60 0.51
N ASN A 164 -38.74 20.26 -0.32
CA ASN A 164 -38.34 21.01 -1.51
C ASN A 164 -39.32 20.82 -2.69
N LEU A 165 -40.27 19.89 -2.56
CA LEU A 165 -41.24 19.55 -3.60
C LEU A 165 -42.67 20.04 -3.31
N LEU A 166 -42.93 20.54 -2.09
CA LEU A 166 -44.27 20.86 -1.62
C LEU A 166 -44.43 22.33 -1.19
N PRO A 167 -45.51 23.02 -1.62
CA PRO A 167 -45.83 24.36 -1.15
C PRO A 167 -46.13 24.41 0.36
N VAL A 168 -45.91 25.58 0.95
CA VAL A 168 -46.30 25.87 2.34
C VAL A 168 -47.77 25.54 2.57
N GLY A 169 -48.08 24.89 3.69
CA GLY A 169 -49.44 24.46 4.03
C GLY A 169 -49.94 23.20 3.31
N THR A 170 -49.06 22.45 2.64
CA THR A 170 -49.39 21.19 1.97
C THR A 170 -48.91 19.99 2.79
N ASP A 171 -49.78 18.99 2.99
CA ASP A 171 -49.39 17.72 3.61
C ASP A 171 -48.53 16.90 2.64
N GLY A 172 -47.43 16.36 3.16
CA GLY A 172 -46.58 15.39 2.49
C GLY A 172 -46.82 13.96 2.99
N PHE A 173 -46.09 13.01 2.41
CA PHE A 173 -46.03 11.63 2.85
C PHE A 173 -45.17 11.47 4.11
N HIS A 174 -44.02 12.15 4.17
CA HIS A 174 -43.04 12.07 5.26
C HIS A 174 -43.28 13.12 6.36
N GLY A 175 -44.08 14.15 6.08
CA GLY A 175 -44.43 15.17 7.07
C GLY A 175 -45.81 15.79 6.85
N SER A 176 -46.50 16.12 7.94
CA SER A 176 -47.70 16.96 7.86
C SER A 176 -47.32 18.38 7.47
N ALA A 177 -48.27 19.16 6.92
CA ALA A 177 -48.06 20.57 6.59
C ALA A 177 -47.47 21.34 7.79
N ALA A 178 -47.99 21.10 8.99
CA ALA A 178 -47.50 21.75 10.21
C ALA A 178 -46.05 21.38 10.56
N THR A 179 -45.63 20.14 10.27
CA THR A 179 -44.27 19.67 10.52
C THR A 179 -43.30 20.27 9.50
N LEU A 180 -43.65 20.22 8.20
CA LEU A 180 -42.79 20.75 7.13
C LEU A 180 -42.68 22.28 7.20
N ASP A 181 -43.77 22.98 7.52
CA ASP A 181 -43.77 24.44 7.69
C ASP A 181 -42.97 24.87 8.94
N ALA A 182 -42.81 23.99 9.93
CA ALA A 182 -41.95 24.26 11.08
C ALA A 182 -40.46 24.18 10.72
N ILE A 183 -40.09 23.39 9.70
CA ILE A 183 -38.74 23.32 9.14
C ILE A 183 -38.48 24.58 8.31
N SER A 184 -39.33 24.85 7.30
CA SER A 184 -39.18 26.04 6.47
C SER A 184 -40.50 26.50 5.85
N THR A 185 -40.70 27.83 5.88
CA THR A 185 -41.71 28.55 5.08
C THR A 185 -41.09 29.47 4.04
N ASN A 186 -39.76 29.42 3.88
CA ASN A 186 -39.03 30.27 2.94
C ASN A 186 -39.38 29.86 1.50
N PRO A 187 -39.85 30.77 0.62
CA PRO A 187 -40.13 30.46 -0.77
C PRO A 187 -38.90 30.03 -1.59
N LEU A 188 -37.70 30.28 -1.09
CA LEU A 188 -36.46 29.74 -1.67
C LEU A 188 -36.31 28.23 -1.47
N ASN A 189 -36.91 27.67 -0.41
CA ASN A 189 -36.86 26.24 -0.10
C ASN A 189 -38.19 25.54 -0.45
N ARG A 190 -39.31 26.26 -0.31
CA ARG A 190 -40.67 25.76 -0.53
C ARG A 190 -41.20 26.25 -1.88
N PRO A 191 -41.45 25.37 -2.87
CA PRO A 191 -41.93 25.77 -4.18
C PRO A 191 -43.34 26.35 -4.11
N THR A 192 -43.68 27.20 -5.08
CA THR A 192 -45.03 27.77 -5.18
C THR A 192 -46.05 26.80 -5.78
N GLU A 193 -45.58 25.79 -6.52
CA GLU A 193 -46.38 24.70 -7.09
C GLU A 193 -45.99 23.35 -6.46
N ASN A 194 -46.88 22.37 -6.55
CA ASN A 194 -46.59 21.01 -6.08
C ASN A 194 -45.79 20.26 -7.14
N LEU A 195 -44.48 20.09 -6.89
CA LEU A 195 -43.55 19.49 -7.83
C LEU A 195 -43.73 17.96 -7.94
N ILE A 196 -44.30 17.29 -6.94
CA ILE A 196 -44.70 15.87 -7.04
C ILE A 196 -45.82 15.70 -8.07
N GLU A 197 -46.83 16.58 -8.05
CA GLU A 197 -47.90 16.56 -9.05
C GLU A 197 -47.40 16.97 -10.43
N LEU A 198 -46.43 17.91 -10.49
CA LEU A 198 -45.72 18.22 -11.74
C LEU A 198 -45.00 16.99 -12.28
N ALA A 199 -44.25 16.25 -11.47
CA ALA A 199 -43.57 15.02 -11.89
C ALA A 199 -44.56 13.97 -12.43
N LYS A 200 -45.67 13.72 -11.73
CA LYS A 200 -46.72 12.83 -12.22
C LYS A 200 -47.25 13.27 -13.59
N SER A 201 -47.39 14.58 -13.82
CA SER A 201 -47.81 15.13 -15.12
C SER A 201 -46.76 14.92 -16.23
N GLN A 202 -45.49 14.78 -15.87
CA GLN A 202 -44.38 14.41 -16.77
C GLN A 202 -44.23 12.88 -16.96
N GLY A 203 -45.09 12.08 -16.33
CA GLY A 203 -45.14 10.63 -16.49
C GLY A 203 -44.34 9.83 -15.46
N TYR A 204 -43.83 10.46 -14.40
CA TYR A 204 -43.13 9.74 -13.33
C TYR A 204 -44.09 8.90 -12.49
N THR A 205 -43.68 7.66 -12.22
CA THR A 205 -44.23 6.84 -11.14
C THR A 205 -43.56 7.28 -9.85
N VAL A 206 -44.35 7.75 -8.87
CA VAL A 206 -43.81 8.27 -7.60
C VAL A 206 -43.86 7.22 -6.51
N VAL A 207 -42.74 6.99 -5.83
CA VAL A 207 -42.60 6.07 -4.68
C VAL A 207 -41.98 6.79 -3.48
N TYR A 208 -42.31 6.33 -2.28
CA TYR A 208 -41.96 7.01 -1.03
C TYR A 208 -41.24 6.16 0.01
N THR A 209 -41.24 4.84 -0.15
CA THR A 209 -40.64 3.91 0.82
C THR A 209 -39.75 2.90 0.11
N ARG A 210 -38.82 2.30 0.86
CA ARG A 210 -38.01 1.17 0.41
C ARG A 210 -38.86 0.07 -0.23
N ASP A 211 -39.94 -0.35 0.43
CA ASP A 211 -40.83 -1.39 -0.11
C ASP A 211 -41.45 -0.98 -1.46
N GLN A 212 -41.90 0.26 -1.59
CA GLN A 212 -42.49 0.76 -2.83
C GLN A 212 -41.49 0.82 -3.98
N LEU A 213 -40.22 1.11 -3.67
CA LEU A 213 -39.12 1.07 -4.64
C LEU A 213 -38.92 -0.36 -5.18
N PHE A 214 -38.75 -1.36 -4.32
CA PHE A 214 -38.59 -2.76 -4.75
C PHE A 214 -39.82 -3.32 -5.48
N GLU A 215 -41.02 -2.88 -5.10
CA GLU A 215 -42.26 -3.25 -5.79
C GLU A 215 -42.29 -2.83 -7.28
N LEU A 216 -41.47 -1.86 -7.72
CA LEU A 216 -41.34 -1.49 -9.14
C LEU A 216 -40.82 -2.64 -10.00
N LEU A 217 -40.13 -3.61 -9.40
CA LEU A 217 -39.59 -4.78 -10.06
C LEU A 217 -40.61 -5.92 -10.20
N ASP A 218 -41.74 -5.86 -9.48
CA ASP A 218 -42.78 -6.90 -9.48
C ASP A 218 -43.70 -6.77 -10.71
N ALA A 219 -43.58 -7.74 -11.63
CA ALA A 219 -44.39 -7.84 -12.83
C ALA A 219 -45.89 -8.05 -12.56
N ASN A 220 -46.29 -8.48 -11.36
CA ASN A 220 -47.70 -8.59 -10.97
C ASN A 220 -48.31 -7.23 -10.62
N LYS A 221 -47.48 -6.28 -10.16
CA LYS A 221 -47.91 -4.92 -9.79
C LYS A 221 -47.83 -3.97 -10.98
N TYR A 222 -46.77 -4.08 -11.78
CA TYR A 222 -46.55 -3.27 -12.97
C TYR A 222 -46.53 -4.15 -14.22
N ALA A 223 -47.62 -4.11 -14.98
CA ALA A 223 -47.74 -4.88 -16.24
C ALA A 223 -46.74 -4.44 -17.32
N THR A 224 -46.25 -3.20 -17.22
CA THR A 224 -45.14 -2.66 -18.01
C THR A 224 -44.15 -2.04 -17.04
N THR A 225 -42.86 -2.37 -17.18
CA THR A 225 -41.81 -1.80 -16.35
C THR A 225 -41.85 -0.27 -16.42
N PRO A 226 -41.92 0.43 -15.27
CA PRO A 226 -41.86 1.89 -15.24
C PRO A 226 -40.58 2.40 -15.89
N THR A 227 -40.70 3.31 -16.85
CA THR A 227 -39.57 3.95 -17.53
C THR A 227 -39.28 5.35 -17.01
N LYS A 228 -40.14 5.87 -16.13
CA LYS A 228 -39.91 7.10 -15.37
C LYS A 228 -40.30 6.93 -13.91
N VAL A 229 -39.36 7.15 -12.99
CA VAL A 229 -39.57 6.97 -11.55
C VAL A 229 -39.03 8.17 -10.77
N LEU A 230 -39.83 8.66 -9.82
CA LEU A 230 -39.42 9.62 -8.80
C LEU A 230 -39.54 8.96 -7.42
N GLY A 231 -38.41 8.73 -6.76
CA GLY A 231 -38.35 8.31 -5.36
C GLY A 231 -38.18 9.52 -4.45
N VAL A 232 -39.06 9.67 -3.46
CA VAL A 232 -38.98 10.71 -2.43
C VAL A 232 -39.00 10.03 -1.07
N PHE A 233 -37.84 9.77 -0.47
CA PHE A 233 -37.71 8.81 0.64
C PHE A 233 -37.64 9.43 2.03
N ALA A 234 -37.50 10.74 2.13
CA ALA A 234 -37.46 11.47 3.39
C ALA A 234 -38.00 12.91 3.24
N ALA A 235 -38.27 13.56 4.38
CA ALA A 235 -38.74 14.95 4.41
C ALA A 235 -37.63 15.95 4.01
N GLU A 236 -36.42 15.71 4.52
CA GLU A 236 -35.15 16.37 4.18
C GLU A 236 -34.23 15.25 3.63
N ASP A 237 -32.99 15.13 4.09
CA ASP A 237 -32.08 14.05 3.71
C ASP A 237 -32.53 12.68 4.24
N THR A 238 -31.99 11.59 3.66
CA THR A 238 -32.22 10.24 4.20
C THR A 238 -31.37 9.93 5.44
N PHE A 239 -30.60 10.91 5.92
CA PHE A 239 -29.77 10.85 7.12
C PHE A 239 -29.96 12.09 8.01
N ASN A 240 -29.35 12.08 9.21
CA ASN A 240 -29.41 13.14 10.21
C ASN A 240 -27.98 13.59 10.57
N ASP A 241 -27.44 14.53 9.80
CA ASP A 241 -26.04 14.97 9.76
C ASP A 241 -25.55 15.86 10.92
N VAL A 242 -26.23 15.87 12.06
CA VAL A 242 -25.75 16.61 13.24
C VAL A 242 -24.76 15.78 14.06
N THR A 243 -23.99 16.42 14.96
CA THR A 243 -23.01 15.71 15.82
C THR A 243 -23.64 14.56 16.62
N GLU A 244 -22.86 13.55 16.99
CA GLU A 244 -23.31 12.39 17.77
C GLU A 244 -23.95 12.80 19.10
N GLU A 245 -23.46 13.87 19.73
CA GLU A 245 -24.02 14.40 20.97
C GLU A 245 -25.41 15.00 20.75
N VAL A 246 -25.64 15.66 19.61
CA VAL A 246 -26.96 16.21 19.25
C VAL A 246 -27.94 15.08 18.90
N LEU A 247 -27.46 14.03 18.23
CA LEU A 247 -28.23 12.79 18.02
C LEU A 247 -28.49 12.03 19.32
N GLY A 248 -27.67 12.28 20.35
CA GLY A 248 -27.73 11.60 21.63
C GLY A 248 -27.34 10.12 21.53
N LEU A 249 -26.36 9.77 20.68
CA LEU A 249 -25.91 8.39 20.48
C LEU A 249 -25.39 7.73 21.78
N ASN A 250 -24.94 8.55 22.72
CA ASN A 250 -24.51 8.13 24.07
C ASN A 250 -25.65 8.10 25.11
N THR A 251 -26.91 8.29 24.71
CA THR A 251 -28.09 8.31 25.59
C THR A 251 -29.01 7.11 25.37
N ASP A 252 -30.00 6.92 26.26
CA ASP A 252 -30.97 5.82 26.18
C ASP A 252 -31.96 5.92 25.00
N ASN A 253 -32.04 7.06 24.32
CA ASN A 253 -33.01 7.30 23.25
C ASN A 253 -32.38 8.10 22.08
N PRO A 254 -31.43 7.48 21.35
CA PRO A 254 -30.72 8.14 20.27
C PRO A 254 -31.63 8.37 19.06
N ARG A 255 -31.38 9.47 18.33
CA ARG A 255 -31.87 9.61 16.96
C ARG A 255 -31.00 8.75 16.04
N PRO A 256 -31.58 8.05 15.05
CA PRO A 256 -30.80 7.22 14.14
C PRO A 256 -29.98 8.08 13.18
N LEU A 257 -28.80 7.60 12.77
CA LEU A 257 -27.98 8.24 11.74
C LEU A 257 -28.76 8.34 10.42
N PHE A 258 -29.38 7.23 9.98
CA PHE A 258 -30.17 7.15 8.77
C PHE A 258 -31.66 6.95 9.06
N VAL A 259 -32.53 7.52 8.22
CA VAL A 259 -33.99 7.38 8.30
C VAL A 259 -34.37 5.90 8.09
N PRO A 260 -34.91 5.18 9.09
CA PRO A 260 -35.05 3.72 9.00
C PRO A 260 -35.99 3.20 7.91
N THR A 261 -36.86 4.06 7.37
CA THR A 261 -37.82 3.71 6.31
C THR A 261 -37.31 4.04 4.89
N ALA A 262 -36.21 4.78 4.78
CA ALA A 262 -35.58 5.08 3.50
C ALA A 262 -34.74 3.87 3.04
N PRO A 263 -34.68 3.60 1.73
CA PRO A 263 -33.71 2.65 1.19
C PRO A 263 -32.29 3.18 1.38
N THR A 264 -31.29 2.29 1.45
CA THR A 264 -29.88 2.69 1.40
C THR A 264 -29.51 3.14 -0.02
N ILE A 265 -28.39 3.88 -0.19
CA ILE A 265 -27.94 4.30 -1.51
C ILE A 265 -27.63 3.11 -2.44
N GLY A 266 -27.09 2.02 -1.90
CA GLY A 266 -26.89 0.76 -2.62
C GLY A 266 -28.20 0.12 -3.08
N GLU A 267 -29.23 0.09 -2.23
CA GLU A 267 -30.56 -0.41 -2.61
C GLU A 267 -31.23 0.48 -3.68
N MET A 268 -31.05 1.79 -3.59
CA MET A 268 -31.50 2.73 -4.63
C MET A 268 -30.82 2.45 -5.96
N LEU A 269 -29.50 2.25 -5.96
CA LEU A 269 -28.75 1.90 -7.16
C LEU A 269 -29.16 0.54 -7.73
N GLU A 270 -29.32 -0.47 -6.88
CA GLU A 270 -29.68 -1.85 -7.29
C GLU A 270 -30.99 -1.85 -8.08
N VAL A 271 -32.04 -1.24 -7.51
CA VAL A 271 -33.34 -1.18 -8.18
C VAL A 271 -33.25 -0.32 -9.44
N THR A 272 -32.50 0.79 -9.40
CA THR A 272 -32.29 1.66 -10.57
C THR A 272 -31.66 0.89 -11.73
N GLN A 273 -30.57 0.17 -11.48
CA GLN A 273 -29.89 -0.62 -12.51
C GLN A 273 -30.80 -1.69 -13.11
N GLN A 274 -31.55 -2.42 -12.28
CA GLN A 274 -32.50 -3.41 -12.78
C GLN A 274 -33.62 -2.79 -13.65
N LEU A 275 -34.02 -1.54 -13.36
CA LEU A 275 -34.96 -0.81 -14.20
C LEU A 275 -34.30 -0.28 -15.49
N VAL A 276 -33.06 0.20 -15.41
CA VAL A 276 -32.24 0.64 -16.55
C VAL A 276 -32.07 -0.50 -17.56
N GLU A 277 -31.72 -1.71 -17.11
CA GLU A 277 -31.58 -2.90 -17.99
C GLU A 277 -32.88 -3.30 -18.68
N ARG A 278 -34.02 -3.04 -18.04
CA ARG A 278 -35.36 -3.29 -18.61
C ARG A 278 -35.87 -2.14 -19.47
N HIS A 279 -35.15 -1.01 -19.51
CA HIS A 279 -35.57 0.17 -20.23
C HIS A 279 -35.47 -0.05 -21.76
N PRO A 280 -36.47 0.37 -22.56
CA PRO A 280 -36.45 0.15 -24.02
C PRO A 280 -35.24 0.74 -24.75
N ASN A 281 -34.61 1.77 -24.17
CA ASN A 281 -33.44 2.46 -24.73
C ASN A 281 -32.10 1.95 -24.17
N PHE A 282 -32.08 0.89 -23.35
CA PHE A 282 -30.85 0.38 -22.73
C PHE A 282 -29.71 0.16 -23.72
N ASN A 283 -30.02 -0.38 -24.91
CA ASN A 283 -29.05 -0.62 -25.98
C ASN A 283 -28.41 0.66 -26.58
N ASN A 284 -28.91 1.85 -26.26
CA ASN A 284 -28.26 3.11 -26.63
C ASN A 284 -27.12 3.48 -25.66
N GLY A 285 -27.05 2.80 -24.50
CA GLY A 285 -26.19 3.11 -23.36
C GLY A 285 -26.95 3.78 -22.23
N SER A 286 -26.30 3.95 -21.08
CA SER A 286 -26.85 4.64 -19.92
C SER A 286 -25.81 5.48 -19.18
N ILE A 287 -26.27 6.50 -18.46
CA ILE A 287 -25.46 7.24 -17.48
C ILE A 287 -26.24 7.28 -16.16
N THR A 288 -25.60 6.82 -15.10
CA THR A 288 -26.09 6.94 -13.73
C THR A 288 -25.14 7.84 -12.97
N ILE A 289 -25.66 8.93 -12.41
CA ILE A 289 -24.97 9.77 -11.44
C ILE A 289 -25.51 9.39 -10.07
N LEU A 290 -24.62 9.01 -9.16
CA LEU A 290 -24.95 8.62 -7.81
C LEU A 290 -24.17 9.47 -6.81
N GLU A 291 -24.81 9.97 -5.77
CA GLU A 291 -24.17 10.68 -4.66
C GLU A 291 -24.54 10.05 -3.31
N GLU A 292 -23.52 9.72 -2.52
CA GLU A 292 -23.68 9.49 -1.08
C GLU A 292 -23.23 10.77 -0.36
N GLU A 293 -24.18 11.65 -0.10
CA GLU A 293 -23.97 12.96 0.53
C GLU A 293 -23.58 12.84 2.02
N GLY A 294 -23.95 11.73 2.66
CA GLY A 294 -23.73 11.57 4.10
C GLY A 294 -22.25 11.61 4.48
N THR A 295 -21.34 11.18 3.60
CA THR A 295 -19.90 11.20 3.89
C THR A 295 -19.39 12.63 4.10
N ASP A 296 -19.88 13.59 3.32
CA ASP A 296 -19.54 15.01 3.48
C ASP A 296 -20.25 15.61 4.70
N ASN A 297 -21.57 15.53 4.75
CA ASN A 297 -22.35 16.25 5.75
C ASN A 297 -22.04 15.81 7.19
N PHE A 298 -21.80 14.51 7.40
CA PHE A 298 -21.37 14.03 8.71
C PHE A 298 -19.95 14.51 9.02
N GLY A 299 -19.01 14.49 8.06
CA GLY A 299 -17.63 14.95 8.24
C GLY A 299 -17.55 16.43 8.56
N ASN A 300 -18.34 17.24 7.87
CA ASN A 300 -18.49 18.68 8.11
C ASN A 300 -19.16 19.03 9.46
N ASN A 301 -19.65 18.03 10.20
CA ASN A 301 -20.12 18.15 11.57
C ASN A 301 -19.28 17.35 12.58
N ASN A 302 -18.12 16.82 12.16
CA ASN A 302 -17.25 15.93 12.94
C ASN A 302 -18.03 14.76 13.55
N ASN A 303 -18.91 14.13 12.76
CA ASN A 303 -19.67 12.96 13.17
C ASN A 303 -19.03 11.68 12.61
N ALA A 304 -18.06 11.15 13.35
CA ALA A 304 -17.28 9.97 12.98
C ALA A 304 -18.18 8.74 12.70
N SER A 305 -19.19 8.51 13.54
CA SER A 305 -20.07 7.34 13.37
C SER A 305 -20.95 7.44 12.14
N GLY A 306 -21.40 8.66 11.81
CA GLY A 306 -22.16 8.94 10.60
C GLY A 306 -21.30 8.78 9.36
N VAL A 307 -20.09 9.34 9.36
CA VAL A 307 -19.13 9.21 8.24
C VAL A 307 -18.80 7.76 7.96
N VAL A 308 -18.45 6.96 8.98
CA VAL A 308 -18.11 5.55 8.82
C VAL A 308 -19.28 4.76 8.23
N GLU A 309 -20.49 4.96 8.72
CA GLU A 309 -21.68 4.29 8.17
C GLU A 309 -21.99 4.76 6.73
N ALA A 310 -21.83 6.04 6.41
CA ALA A 310 -22.02 6.58 5.07
C ALA A 310 -20.98 6.02 4.08
N ALA A 311 -19.71 5.94 4.47
CA ALA A 311 -18.65 5.36 3.64
C ALA A 311 -18.87 3.86 3.38
N ILE A 312 -19.37 3.10 4.38
CA ILE A 312 -19.79 1.70 4.18
C ILE A 312 -20.96 1.59 3.19
N ARG A 313 -21.92 2.51 3.22
CA ARG A 313 -23.05 2.54 2.27
C ARG A 313 -22.61 2.91 0.86
N ALA A 314 -21.69 3.86 0.72
CA ALA A 314 -21.04 4.17 -0.55
C ALA A 314 -20.31 2.95 -1.11
N ASP A 315 -19.56 2.22 -0.26
CA ASP A 315 -18.87 0.99 -0.66
C ASP A 315 -19.84 -0.09 -1.14
N GLN A 316 -20.97 -0.28 -0.47
CA GLN A 316 -22.01 -1.21 -0.90
C GLN A 316 -22.59 -0.82 -2.28
N ALA A 317 -22.77 0.47 -2.56
CA ALA A 317 -23.18 0.93 -3.88
C ALA A 317 -22.11 0.67 -4.96
N ILE A 318 -20.82 0.78 -4.62
CA ILE A 318 -19.73 0.37 -5.51
C ILE A 318 -19.82 -1.14 -5.82
N GLY A 319 -20.11 -1.97 -4.82
CA GLY A 319 -20.37 -3.41 -5.03
C GLY A 319 -21.51 -3.67 -6.03
N VAL A 320 -22.62 -2.94 -5.88
CA VAL A 320 -23.75 -3.02 -6.84
C VAL A 320 -23.34 -2.53 -8.24
N ALA A 321 -22.47 -1.53 -8.35
CA ALA A 321 -21.91 -1.09 -9.64
C ALA A 321 -21.01 -2.17 -10.28
N LEU A 322 -20.17 -2.84 -9.50
CA LEU A 322 -19.33 -3.96 -9.96
C LEU A 322 -20.19 -5.10 -10.52
N ASP A 323 -21.25 -5.50 -9.80
CA ASP A 323 -22.21 -6.51 -10.27
C ASP A 323 -22.87 -6.12 -11.61
N PHE A 324 -23.04 -4.82 -11.87
CA PHE A 324 -23.55 -4.32 -13.14
C PHE A 324 -22.54 -4.42 -14.26
N VAL A 325 -21.25 -4.12 -14.01
CA VAL A 325 -20.17 -4.27 -14.99
C VAL A 325 -20.01 -5.73 -15.39
N GLU A 326 -20.08 -6.68 -14.46
CA GLU A 326 -20.01 -8.11 -14.77
C GLU A 326 -21.10 -8.56 -15.75
N ARG A 327 -22.31 -8.01 -15.60
CA ARG A 327 -23.44 -8.29 -16.50
C ARG A 327 -23.37 -7.48 -17.80
N ASN A 328 -22.76 -6.30 -17.76
CA ASN A 328 -22.72 -5.32 -18.84
C ASN A 328 -21.28 -4.77 -19.00
N PRO A 329 -20.36 -5.54 -19.61
CA PRO A 329 -18.92 -5.21 -19.59
C PRO A 329 -18.54 -3.94 -20.36
N ASN A 330 -19.44 -3.38 -21.18
CA ASN A 330 -19.25 -2.08 -21.83
C ASN A 330 -19.61 -0.92 -20.88
N THR A 331 -19.14 -0.99 -19.63
CA THR A 331 -19.45 -0.03 -18.57
C THR A 331 -18.17 0.50 -17.94
N LEU A 332 -18.11 1.82 -17.74
CA LEU A 332 -17.15 2.46 -16.86
C LEU A 332 -17.78 2.71 -15.50
N ILE A 333 -17.10 2.32 -14.43
CA ILE A 333 -17.30 2.83 -13.08
C ILE A 333 -16.23 3.88 -12.82
N LEU A 334 -16.63 5.03 -12.28
CA LEU A 334 -15.72 6.10 -11.89
C LEU A 334 -16.15 6.68 -10.54
N THR A 335 -15.22 6.79 -9.61
CA THR A 335 -15.40 7.47 -8.32
C THR A 335 -14.62 8.77 -8.26
N ALA A 336 -15.21 9.81 -7.68
CA ALA A 336 -14.54 11.05 -7.34
C ALA A 336 -15.27 11.71 -6.16
N ALA A 337 -14.51 12.42 -5.33
CA ALA A 337 -15.02 13.40 -4.37
C ALA A 337 -14.43 14.76 -4.77
N ASP A 338 -15.12 15.85 -4.56
CA ASP A 338 -14.60 17.18 -4.88
C ASP A 338 -13.82 17.84 -3.73
N SER A 339 -14.00 17.34 -2.50
CA SER A 339 -13.31 17.73 -1.27
C SER A 339 -12.96 16.51 -0.38
N ASP A 340 -12.16 16.75 0.67
CA ASP A 340 -12.07 15.92 1.87
C ASP A 340 -12.82 16.64 3.01
N ALA A 341 -13.86 16.01 3.57
CA ALA A 341 -14.72 16.60 4.58
C ALA A 341 -14.09 16.51 5.98
N GLY A 342 -13.76 17.67 6.55
CA GLY A 342 -13.23 17.78 7.91
C GLY A 342 -11.75 17.39 8.07
N GLY A 343 -11.10 16.85 7.02
CA GLY A 343 -9.73 16.35 7.10
C GLY A 343 -9.64 15.21 8.10
N LEU A 344 -10.40 14.14 7.84
CA LEU A 344 -10.54 12.99 8.72
C LEU A 344 -9.24 12.18 8.74
N GLU A 345 -8.74 11.86 9.93
CA GLU A 345 -7.66 10.89 10.10
C GLU A 345 -7.97 9.84 11.17
N VAL A 346 -7.37 8.66 11.03
CA VAL A 346 -7.55 7.53 11.96
C VAL A 346 -6.39 7.45 12.95
N VAL A 347 -6.69 7.31 14.24
CA VAL A 347 -5.68 7.27 15.31
C VAL A 347 -5.78 5.99 16.12
N ASP A 348 -4.67 5.27 16.27
CA ASP A 348 -4.57 4.10 17.13
C ASP A 348 -4.79 4.40 18.62
N ARG A 349 -5.35 3.43 19.34
CA ARG A 349 -5.66 3.53 20.78
C ARG A 349 -5.31 2.24 21.52
N ASP A 350 -4.57 2.37 22.62
CA ASP A 350 -4.11 1.22 23.41
C ASP A 350 -5.21 0.54 24.27
N ASP A 351 -6.26 1.27 24.65
CA ASP A 351 -7.30 0.77 25.57
C ASP A 351 -8.70 0.80 24.92
N PRO A 352 -9.27 -0.37 24.58
CA PRO A 352 -10.61 -0.45 23.96
C PRO A 352 -11.76 -0.05 24.88
N THR A 353 -11.50 0.07 26.19
CA THR A 353 -12.52 0.33 27.22
C THR A 353 -12.48 1.75 27.76
N ALA A 354 -11.36 2.46 27.57
CA ALA A 354 -11.22 3.84 27.97
C ALA A 354 -11.93 4.78 26.96
N PRO A 355 -12.56 5.87 27.43
CA PRO A 355 -12.96 6.94 26.55
C PRO A 355 -11.77 7.48 25.76
N VAL A 356 -11.97 7.73 24.46
CA VAL A 356 -11.00 8.44 23.64
C VAL A 356 -10.77 9.83 24.22
N GLY A 357 -9.51 10.24 24.25
CA GLY A 357 -9.10 11.50 24.85
C GLY A 357 -8.90 12.58 23.80
N THR A 358 -7.78 13.27 23.92
CA THR A 358 -7.32 14.27 22.97
C THR A 358 -6.02 13.85 22.32
N ILE A 359 -5.67 14.49 21.20
CA ILE A 359 -4.36 14.39 20.56
C ILE A 359 -3.65 15.74 20.61
N GLY A 360 -2.34 15.71 20.81
CA GLY A 360 -1.52 16.92 20.85
C GLY A 360 -1.37 17.54 19.46
N VAL A 361 -1.56 18.84 19.39
CA VAL A 361 -1.27 19.68 18.23
C VAL A 361 -0.32 20.79 18.63
N ASN A 362 0.75 20.92 17.87
CA ASN A 362 1.67 22.05 17.90
C ASN A 362 1.34 22.93 16.69
N PRO A 363 1.35 24.27 16.82
CA PRO A 363 2.60 25.00 16.52
C PRO A 363 2.92 26.12 17.55
N ASN A 364 2.55 25.95 18.83
CA ASN A 364 2.86 26.89 19.92
C ASN A 364 3.75 26.20 20.98
N PRO A 365 4.74 26.88 21.61
CA PRO A 365 5.52 26.32 22.74
C PRO A 365 4.72 25.73 23.90
N GLU A 366 3.40 26.00 23.98
CA GLU A 366 2.46 25.32 24.86
C GLU A 366 1.54 24.41 24.01
N PRO A 367 1.64 23.07 24.12
CA PRO A 367 0.85 22.13 23.33
C PRO A 367 -0.66 22.36 23.48
N ARG A 368 -1.38 22.40 22.36
CA ARG A 368 -2.86 22.37 22.34
C ARG A 368 -3.34 20.95 22.06
N GLN A 369 -4.63 20.72 22.26
CA GLN A 369 -5.23 19.39 22.23
C GLN A 369 -6.50 19.43 21.39
N ASN A 370 -6.63 18.50 20.43
CA ASN A 370 -7.85 18.28 19.65
C ASN A 370 -8.62 17.08 20.23
N LEU A 371 -9.94 17.18 20.31
CA LEU A 371 -10.79 16.07 20.74
C LEU A 371 -10.79 15.00 19.66
N LEU A 372 -10.71 13.74 20.07
CA LEU A 372 -10.99 12.62 19.17
C LEU A 372 -12.40 12.10 19.39
N ASP A 373 -12.97 11.52 18.34
CA ASP A 373 -14.25 10.83 18.37
C ASP A 373 -14.07 9.32 18.47
N GLY A 374 -14.87 8.73 19.37
CA GLY A 374 -15.11 7.30 19.43
C GLY A 374 -16.43 6.95 18.75
N THR A 375 -16.92 5.74 18.98
CA THR A 375 -18.17 5.22 18.37
C THR A 375 -19.44 6.04 18.62
N LYS A 376 -19.41 7.00 19.55
CA LYS A 376 -20.58 7.80 19.94
C LYS A 376 -20.22 9.28 20.14
N GLY A 377 -19.18 9.75 19.45
CA GLY A 377 -18.65 11.10 19.55
C GLY A 377 -17.55 11.26 20.61
N THR A 378 -17.39 12.49 21.10
CA THR A 378 -16.27 12.88 21.94
C THR A 378 -16.32 12.24 23.34
N ASN A 379 -15.16 11.92 23.92
CA ASN A 379 -15.07 11.27 25.24
C ASN A 379 -15.91 9.99 25.36
N THR A 380 -15.98 9.19 24.29
CA THR A 380 -16.65 7.88 24.27
C THR A 380 -15.66 6.77 23.94
N THR A 381 -16.06 5.50 24.05
CA THR A 381 -15.15 4.38 23.76
C THR A 381 -14.73 4.37 22.27
N PRO A 382 -13.48 3.97 21.96
CA PRO A 382 -12.98 3.91 20.60
C PRO A 382 -13.82 2.97 19.72
N PHE A 383 -13.66 3.12 18.41
CA PHE A 383 -14.02 2.08 17.46
C PHE A 383 -13.14 0.86 17.68
N ILE A 384 -13.65 -0.32 17.34
CA ILE A 384 -12.89 -1.57 17.36
C ILE A 384 -12.88 -2.08 15.94
N ALA A 385 -11.68 -2.24 15.37
CA ALA A 385 -11.53 -2.84 14.06
C ALA A 385 -12.05 -4.29 14.07
N ALA A 386 -12.62 -4.72 12.95
CA ALA A 386 -12.81 -6.15 12.69
C ALA A 386 -11.44 -6.84 12.63
N PRO A 387 -11.38 -8.15 12.92
CA PRO A 387 -10.11 -8.84 13.05
C PRO A 387 -9.24 -8.77 11.79
N ASP A 388 -7.94 -8.70 11.97
CA ASP A 388 -6.95 -8.90 10.91
C ASP A 388 -6.85 -10.39 10.52
N ALA A 389 -5.90 -10.73 9.65
CA ALA A 389 -5.66 -12.10 9.21
C ALA A 389 -5.23 -13.06 10.34
N ASN A 390 -4.65 -12.53 11.43
CA ASN A 390 -4.21 -13.28 12.60
C ASN A 390 -5.31 -13.39 13.68
N GLY A 391 -6.39 -12.63 13.55
CA GLY A 391 -7.51 -12.59 14.49
C GLY A 391 -7.40 -11.45 15.52
N ASP A 392 -6.42 -10.56 15.38
CA ASP A 392 -6.18 -9.42 16.25
C ASP A 392 -7.12 -8.27 15.93
N VAL A 393 -7.50 -7.52 16.98
CA VAL A 393 -8.43 -6.39 16.88
C VAL A 393 -7.81 -5.15 17.47
N PHE A 394 -7.90 -4.05 16.72
CA PHE A 394 -7.24 -2.81 17.08
C PHE A 394 -8.28 -1.74 17.48
N PRO A 395 -8.15 -1.12 18.66
CA PRO A 395 -8.98 0.02 19.02
C PRO A 395 -8.47 1.27 18.30
N PHE A 396 -9.38 2.06 17.74
CA PHE A 396 -9.01 3.31 17.08
C PHE A 396 -10.05 4.42 17.29
N ALA A 397 -9.64 5.64 17.01
CA ALA A 397 -10.45 6.84 17.11
C ALA A 397 -10.34 7.67 15.82
N VAL A 398 -11.22 8.64 15.67
CA VAL A 398 -11.19 9.59 14.55
C VAL A 398 -10.71 10.95 15.03
N GLY A 399 -9.74 11.51 14.33
CA GLY A 399 -9.28 12.89 14.47
C GLY A 399 -9.67 13.73 13.28
N TRP A 400 -9.74 15.05 13.50
CA TRP A 400 -10.20 16.01 12.52
C TRP A 400 -9.25 17.21 12.48
N VAL A 401 -8.97 17.72 11.27
CA VAL A 401 -8.32 19.03 11.12
C VAL A 401 -9.30 20.15 11.42
N GLY A 402 -10.56 19.98 11.03
CA GLY A 402 -11.62 20.96 11.24
C GLY A 402 -13.00 20.41 10.89
N THR A 403 -13.95 21.33 10.73
CA THR A 403 -15.30 21.08 10.23
C THR A 403 -15.55 21.52 8.77
N PRO A 404 -14.67 22.29 8.09
CA PRO A 404 -14.84 22.55 6.66
C PRO A 404 -14.16 21.51 5.77
N ASP A 405 -14.59 21.48 4.51
CA ASP A 405 -13.90 20.88 3.38
C ASP A 405 -12.45 21.36 3.23
N VAL A 406 -11.56 20.42 2.91
CA VAL A 406 -10.16 20.66 2.55
C VAL A 406 -9.85 20.04 1.16
N PRO A 407 -8.85 20.55 0.41
CA PRO A 407 -8.54 20.07 -0.94
C PRO A 407 -7.55 18.88 -0.97
N GLY A 408 -7.04 18.45 0.18
CA GLY A 408 -5.99 17.43 0.28
C GLY A 408 -6.52 16.00 0.27
N SER A 409 -5.60 15.04 0.11
CA SER A 409 -5.86 13.59 0.24
C SER A 409 -6.94 12.93 -0.62
N ILE A 410 -7.48 13.54 -1.67
CA ILE A 410 -8.54 12.90 -2.50
C ILE A 410 -7.96 11.92 -3.54
N VAL A 411 -8.57 10.74 -3.67
CA VAL A 411 -8.22 9.72 -4.68
C VAL A 411 -9.46 9.28 -5.47
N SER A 412 -9.41 9.46 -6.79
CA SER A 412 -10.39 8.90 -7.74
C SER A 412 -10.00 7.48 -8.12
N LYS A 413 -11.00 6.62 -8.37
CA LYS A 413 -10.79 5.27 -8.90
C LYS A 413 -11.70 4.92 -10.06
N ALA A 414 -11.23 4.04 -10.94
CA ALA A 414 -11.98 3.58 -12.11
C ALA A 414 -11.92 2.06 -12.28
N HIS A 415 -12.97 1.49 -12.87
CA HIS A 415 -13.06 0.07 -13.20
C HIS A 415 -13.90 -0.16 -14.47
N GLY A 416 -13.54 -1.18 -15.26
CA GLY A 416 -14.25 -1.52 -16.49
C GLY A 416 -13.75 -0.77 -17.72
N LEU A 417 -14.63 -0.52 -18.69
CA LEU A 417 -14.28 0.03 -20.00
C LEU A 417 -13.60 1.41 -19.88
N ASN A 418 -12.42 1.56 -20.48
CA ASN A 418 -11.56 2.76 -20.43
C ASN A 418 -10.97 3.11 -19.06
N ALA A 419 -11.13 2.29 -18.02
CA ALA A 419 -10.61 2.59 -16.69
C ALA A 419 -9.08 2.80 -16.68
N GLU A 420 -8.35 2.13 -17.57
CA GLU A 420 -6.90 2.26 -17.76
C GLU A 420 -6.44 3.66 -18.23
N LYS A 421 -7.39 4.53 -18.60
CA LYS A 421 -7.13 5.91 -19.02
C LYS A 421 -7.19 6.91 -17.88
N LEU A 422 -7.60 6.50 -16.68
CA LEU A 422 -7.49 7.35 -15.48
C LEU A 422 -6.00 7.57 -15.16
N PRO A 423 -5.47 8.81 -15.24
CA PRO A 423 -4.06 9.04 -14.91
C PRO A 423 -3.83 8.97 -13.40
N SER A 424 -2.58 8.67 -13.01
CA SER A 424 -2.11 8.59 -11.61
C SER A 424 -2.27 9.92 -10.82
N THR A 425 -2.35 11.05 -11.51
CA THR A 425 -2.80 12.36 -11.01
C THR A 425 -3.75 12.97 -12.04
N VAL A 426 -4.96 13.33 -11.62
CA VAL A 426 -6.06 13.77 -12.49
C VAL A 426 -6.58 15.15 -12.10
N ASP A 427 -6.70 16.07 -13.07
CA ASP A 427 -7.46 17.31 -12.87
C ASP A 427 -8.96 16.97 -12.85
N ASN A 428 -9.75 17.61 -12.00
CA ASN A 428 -11.18 17.28 -11.89
C ASN A 428 -11.99 17.39 -13.20
N THR A 429 -11.52 18.15 -14.19
CA THR A 429 -12.12 18.20 -15.53
C THR A 429 -11.99 16.88 -16.30
N GLY A 430 -10.98 16.07 -15.99
CA GLY A 430 -10.72 14.76 -16.57
C GLY A 430 -11.83 13.73 -16.30
N MET A 431 -12.61 13.90 -15.23
CA MET A 431 -13.78 13.05 -14.94
C MET A 431 -14.79 13.10 -16.09
N TYR A 432 -15.09 14.31 -16.57
CA TYR A 432 -15.98 14.51 -17.72
C TYR A 432 -15.40 13.90 -18.98
N GLU A 433 -14.10 14.10 -19.23
CA GLU A 433 -13.42 13.64 -20.44
C GLU A 433 -13.53 12.11 -20.57
N LEU A 434 -13.25 11.39 -19.47
CA LEU A 434 -13.31 9.93 -19.42
C LEU A 434 -14.75 9.39 -19.56
N MET A 435 -15.72 10.02 -18.88
CA MET A 435 -17.14 9.67 -19.05
C MET A 435 -17.61 9.92 -20.49
N TYR A 436 -17.21 11.05 -21.09
CA TYR A 436 -17.62 11.45 -22.43
C TYR A 436 -17.07 10.50 -23.48
N GLU A 437 -15.78 10.18 -23.40
CA GLU A 437 -15.15 9.22 -24.29
C GLU A 437 -15.87 7.88 -24.23
N THR A 438 -16.18 7.40 -23.02
CA THR A 438 -16.90 6.12 -22.85
C THR A 438 -18.30 6.16 -23.42
N LEU A 439 -19.09 7.20 -23.16
CA LEU A 439 -20.49 7.27 -23.60
C LEU A 439 -20.64 7.50 -25.09
N PHE A 440 -19.75 8.29 -25.69
CA PHE A 440 -19.89 8.82 -27.04
C PHE A 440 -18.84 8.32 -28.02
N ASP A 441 -17.86 7.51 -27.57
CA ASP A 441 -16.76 6.99 -28.40
C ASP A 441 -15.98 8.13 -29.07
N ALA A 442 -15.71 9.17 -28.27
CA ALA A 442 -15.14 10.44 -28.71
C ALA A 442 -14.21 11.01 -27.65
N GLU A 443 -12.91 10.91 -27.90
CA GLU A 443 -11.86 11.50 -27.06
C GLU A 443 -11.89 13.03 -27.15
N LEU A 444 -11.77 13.69 -26.00
CA LEU A 444 -11.70 15.14 -25.87
C LEU A 444 -10.28 15.56 -25.50
N PRO A 445 -9.79 16.71 -25.96
CA PRO A 445 -8.48 17.19 -25.55
C PRO A 445 -8.50 17.53 -24.05
N SER A 446 -7.52 17.05 -23.30
CA SER A 446 -7.41 17.33 -21.87
C SER A 446 -7.13 18.79 -21.55
N ARG A 447 -7.67 19.31 -20.44
CA ARG A 447 -7.41 20.68 -19.97
C ARG A 447 -5.94 20.86 -19.59
N VAL A 448 -5.40 19.91 -18.84
CA VAL A 448 -3.99 19.82 -18.51
C VAL A 448 -3.38 18.70 -19.35
N GLU A 449 -2.25 18.97 -19.99
CA GLU A 449 -1.57 17.97 -20.82
C GLU A 449 -1.22 16.74 -19.98
N PRO A 450 -1.49 15.51 -20.47
CA PRO A 450 -1.16 14.30 -19.74
C PRO A 450 0.36 14.12 -19.60
N PRO A 451 0.83 13.41 -18.57
CA PRO A 451 2.24 13.06 -18.43
C PRO A 451 2.77 12.30 -19.65
N ILE A 452 4.06 12.49 -19.97
CA ILE A 452 4.72 11.68 -21.00
C ILE A 452 4.98 10.29 -20.40
N PRO A 453 4.47 9.19 -21.02
CA PRO A 453 4.73 7.85 -20.53
C PRO A 453 6.22 7.52 -20.48
N ALA A 454 6.61 6.68 -19.53
CA ALA A 454 7.95 6.11 -19.49
C ALA A 454 8.27 5.39 -20.83
N PRO A 455 9.54 5.39 -21.28
CA PRO A 455 9.98 4.52 -22.35
C PRO A 455 9.67 3.05 -22.02
N GLU A 456 9.27 2.28 -23.03
CA GLU A 456 9.05 0.84 -22.85
C GLU A 456 10.33 0.14 -22.40
N ALA A 457 10.24 -0.65 -21.33
CA ALA A 457 11.33 -1.49 -20.88
C ALA A 457 11.68 -2.54 -21.95
N THR A 458 12.97 -2.84 -22.07
CA THR A 458 13.52 -3.81 -23.05
C THR A 458 13.73 -5.20 -22.48
N ARG A 459 13.57 -5.35 -21.16
CA ARG A 459 13.78 -6.56 -20.35
C ARG A 459 12.66 -6.64 -19.31
N THR A 460 12.47 -7.83 -18.76
CA THR A 460 11.51 -8.08 -17.66
C THR A 460 12.15 -7.95 -16.28
N THR A 461 13.48 -7.78 -16.22
CA THR A 461 14.27 -7.55 -15.01
C THR A 461 15.29 -6.45 -15.26
N GLY A 462 15.73 -5.80 -14.18
CA GLY A 462 16.75 -4.76 -14.25
C GLY A 462 17.06 -4.16 -12.88
N ASN A 463 16.95 -2.83 -12.80
CA ASN A 463 17.30 -2.07 -11.61
C ASN A 463 16.05 -1.62 -10.85
N VAL A 464 16.22 -1.33 -9.56
CA VAL A 464 15.17 -0.72 -8.73
C VAL A 464 15.75 0.50 -8.03
N ILE A 465 15.01 1.61 -8.08
CA ILE A 465 15.20 2.80 -7.24
C ILE A 465 13.95 2.92 -6.37
N PHE A 466 14.09 2.52 -5.11
CA PHE A 466 13.06 2.72 -4.09
C PHE A 466 13.30 4.06 -3.40
N ILE A 467 12.29 4.91 -3.41
CA ILE A 467 12.31 6.23 -2.76
C ILE A 467 11.26 6.20 -1.64
N HIS A 468 11.70 6.41 -0.41
CA HIS A 468 10.93 6.43 0.82
C HIS A 468 10.79 7.89 1.31
N PRO A 469 9.82 8.67 0.80
CA PRO A 469 9.49 9.97 1.37
C PRO A 469 8.62 9.72 2.61
N ASP A 470 9.26 9.37 3.72
CA ASP A 470 8.59 8.90 4.94
C ASP A 470 7.54 9.92 5.42
N GLY A 471 6.39 9.44 5.90
CA GLY A 471 5.31 10.30 6.37
C GLY A 471 4.51 11.06 5.29
N THR A 472 4.75 10.87 3.99
CA THR A 472 4.05 11.66 2.95
C THR A 472 2.69 11.13 2.50
N SER A 473 1.76 12.07 2.30
CA SER A 473 0.44 11.88 1.71
C SER A 473 0.21 12.80 0.49
N PRO A 474 -0.87 12.65 -0.30
CA PRO A 474 -1.19 13.59 -1.38
C PRO A 474 -1.28 15.05 -0.92
N SER A 475 -1.61 15.31 0.36
CA SER A 475 -1.63 16.65 0.94
C SER A 475 -0.25 17.30 1.01
N HIS A 476 0.80 16.53 1.29
CA HIS A 476 2.19 17.01 1.25
C HIS A 476 2.57 17.51 -0.15
N TYR A 477 2.29 16.69 -1.17
CA TYR A 477 2.53 17.06 -2.57
C TYR A 477 1.61 18.20 -3.04
N MET A 478 0.38 18.31 -2.51
CA MET A 478 -0.51 19.44 -2.79
C MET A 478 0.04 20.77 -2.24
N ALA A 479 0.60 20.78 -1.02
CA ALA A 479 1.24 21.96 -0.42
C ALA A 479 2.43 22.43 -1.27
N LEU A 480 3.29 21.48 -1.67
CA LEU A 480 4.41 21.75 -2.55
C LEU A 480 3.95 22.27 -3.92
N ARG A 481 3.01 21.57 -4.57
CA ARG A 481 2.51 21.92 -5.91
C ARG A 481 1.95 23.34 -5.92
N ASN A 482 1.11 23.69 -4.94
CA ASN A 482 0.54 25.03 -4.85
C ASN A 482 1.60 26.11 -4.62
N THR A 483 2.65 25.82 -3.85
CA THR A 483 3.73 26.78 -3.58
C THR A 483 4.63 27.02 -4.80
N ASP A 484 4.96 25.97 -5.55
CA ASP A 484 6.01 26.01 -6.58
C ASP A 484 5.47 26.15 -8.01
N LEU A 485 4.36 25.48 -8.33
CA LEU A 485 3.85 25.37 -9.71
C LEU A 485 2.40 25.86 -9.89
N GLY A 486 1.62 25.92 -8.81
CA GLY A 486 0.18 26.18 -8.82
C GLY A 486 -0.61 24.88 -9.02
N PRO A 487 -1.92 24.86 -8.73
CA PRO A 487 -2.69 23.62 -8.68
C PRO A 487 -2.87 22.92 -10.04
N ASP A 488 -2.66 23.64 -11.15
CA ASP A 488 -2.60 23.05 -12.50
C ASP A 488 -1.23 22.48 -12.86
N GLY A 489 -0.21 22.80 -12.07
CA GLY A 489 1.14 22.28 -12.23
C GLY A 489 1.24 20.78 -12.02
N ARG A 490 2.36 20.20 -12.44
CA ARG A 490 2.68 18.78 -12.23
C ARG A 490 4.08 18.70 -11.66
N LEU A 491 4.17 18.17 -10.44
CA LEU A 491 5.43 17.77 -9.81
C LEU A 491 5.98 16.50 -10.49
N ASN A 492 7.22 16.10 -10.20
CA ASN A 492 7.74 14.83 -10.73
C ASN A 492 6.91 13.64 -10.23
N TRP A 493 6.48 13.66 -8.96
CA TRP A 493 5.56 12.67 -8.40
C TRP A 493 4.20 12.62 -9.12
N ASP A 494 3.72 13.76 -9.65
CA ASP A 494 2.48 13.80 -10.46
C ASP A 494 2.65 13.21 -11.86
N MET A 495 3.88 13.09 -12.32
CA MET A 495 4.23 12.59 -13.65
C MET A 495 4.52 11.09 -13.67
N MET A 496 4.56 10.42 -12.51
CA MET A 496 4.70 8.96 -12.41
C MET A 496 3.48 8.25 -13.01
N SER A 497 3.63 7.02 -13.49
CA SER A 497 2.65 6.40 -14.40
C SER A 497 1.43 5.81 -13.69
N ASN A 498 1.64 5.21 -12.52
CA ASN A 498 0.61 4.45 -11.80
C ASN A 498 0.55 4.90 -10.34
N ALA A 499 -0.62 4.77 -9.71
CA ALA A 499 -0.85 5.10 -8.31
C ALA A 499 -1.65 3.99 -7.62
N GLY A 500 -1.41 3.83 -6.32
CA GLY A 500 -2.13 2.89 -5.47
C GLY A 500 -2.25 3.39 -4.04
N VAL A 501 -3.41 3.18 -3.42
CA VAL A 501 -3.67 3.53 -2.02
C VAL A 501 -2.97 2.51 -1.13
N TYR A 502 -2.07 2.99 -0.29
CA TYR A 502 -1.18 2.14 0.52
C TYR A 502 -1.83 1.78 1.86
N LEU A 503 -1.80 0.49 2.22
CA LEU A 503 -2.32 -0.02 3.49
C LEU A 503 -1.15 -0.40 4.40
N GLY A 504 -0.87 0.49 5.35
CA GLY A 504 0.36 0.48 6.14
C GLY A 504 0.34 -0.26 7.48
N HIS A 505 -0.74 -0.96 7.84
CA HIS A 505 -0.83 -1.60 9.17
C HIS A 505 0.26 -2.64 9.43
N MET A 506 0.64 -2.74 10.69
CA MET A 506 1.64 -3.66 11.25
C MET A 506 0.96 -4.86 11.91
N GLU A 507 1.73 -5.82 12.41
CA GLU A 507 1.20 -7.01 13.10
C GLU A 507 0.39 -6.65 14.36
N ASP A 508 0.75 -5.57 15.05
CA ASP A 508 0.22 -5.21 16.38
C ASP A 508 -0.47 -3.83 16.43
N GLN A 509 -0.61 -3.12 15.30
CA GLN A 509 -1.28 -1.81 15.24
C GLN A 509 -1.70 -1.40 13.82
N LEU A 510 -2.62 -0.43 13.70
CA LEU A 510 -3.12 0.04 12.39
C LEU A 510 -2.16 1.01 11.69
N THR A 511 -1.40 1.78 12.47
CA THR A 511 -0.47 2.82 12.00
C THR A 511 0.90 2.20 11.74
N GLY A 512 1.48 2.47 10.57
CA GLY A 512 2.87 2.13 10.28
C GLY A 512 3.83 2.89 11.19
N THR A 513 5.03 2.34 11.41
CA THR A 513 6.14 3.06 12.05
C THR A 513 7.34 2.97 11.14
N SER A 514 8.15 4.04 11.06
CA SER A 514 9.34 4.11 10.19
C SER A 514 10.19 2.84 10.24
N ASN A 515 10.38 2.26 11.44
CA ASN A 515 11.15 1.02 11.58
C ASN A 515 10.42 -0.23 11.06
N ALA A 516 9.19 -0.49 11.49
CA ALA A 516 8.49 -1.72 11.10
C ALA A 516 8.02 -1.67 9.63
N GLY A 517 7.67 -0.49 9.13
CA GLY A 517 7.38 -0.22 7.72
C GLY A 517 8.59 -0.50 6.84
N ALA A 518 9.75 0.03 7.19
CA ALA A 518 10.99 -0.23 6.47
C ALA A 518 11.39 -1.72 6.49
N VAL A 519 11.26 -2.40 7.63
CA VAL A 519 11.48 -3.86 7.73
C VAL A 519 10.51 -4.61 6.82
N THR A 520 9.24 -4.18 6.78
CA THR A 520 8.22 -4.77 5.89
C THR A 520 8.59 -4.58 4.41
N HIS A 521 9.10 -3.41 4.01
CA HIS A 521 9.58 -3.19 2.64
C HIS A 521 10.86 -3.97 2.32
N ALA A 522 11.71 -4.20 3.32
CA ALA A 522 12.97 -4.93 3.17
C ALA A 522 12.81 -6.46 3.13
N ASN A 523 11.72 -6.99 3.72
CA ASN A 523 11.52 -8.44 3.91
C ASN A 523 10.23 -8.98 3.27
N GLY A 524 9.24 -8.12 2.99
CA GLY A 524 7.96 -8.53 2.39
C GLY A 524 6.99 -9.22 3.34
N VAL A 525 7.20 -9.11 4.65
CA VAL A 525 6.33 -9.64 5.71
C VAL A 525 6.01 -8.56 6.72
N LYS A 526 4.79 -8.57 7.25
CA LYS A 526 4.40 -7.65 8.34
C LYS A 526 5.12 -8.10 9.61
N VAL A 527 5.58 -7.12 10.37
CA VAL A 527 6.24 -7.32 11.67
C VAL A 527 5.59 -6.41 12.70
N PHE A 528 5.80 -6.70 13.97
CA PHE A 528 5.34 -5.83 15.06
C PHE A 528 6.04 -4.45 15.04
N SER A 529 5.37 -3.46 15.62
CA SER A 529 5.64 -2.02 15.52
C SER A 529 7.02 -1.53 15.95
N GLU A 530 7.75 -2.25 16.81
CA GLU A 530 9.12 -1.86 17.22
C GLU A 530 10.22 -2.64 16.51
N SER A 531 9.89 -3.50 15.55
CA SER A 531 10.87 -4.31 14.82
C SER A 531 11.90 -3.45 14.09
N PHE A 532 13.16 -3.89 14.17
CA PHE A 532 14.26 -3.43 13.33
C PHE A 532 15.01 -4.68 12.85
N GLY A 533 14.36 -5.48 12.00
CA GLY A 533 14.92 -6.70 11.39
C GLY A 533 14.72 -8.00 12.18
N LEU A 534 14.18 -7.93 13.40
CA LEU A 534 13.90 -9.11 14.24
C LEU A 534 12.43 -9.14 14.69
N GLU A 535 11.92 -10.34 14.95
CA GLU A 535 10.59 -10.60 15.52
C GLU A 535 10.51 -10.16 17.00
N GLU A 536 9.30 -10.06 17.57
CA GLU A 536 9.08 -9.56 18.94
C GLU A 536 9.92 -10.32 19.99
N ASP A 537 10.09 -11.63 19.79
CA ASP A 537 10.88 -12.51 20.66
C ASP A 537 12.40 -12.47 20.40
N ASN A 538 12.84 -11.60 19.47
CA ASN A 538 14.21 -11.44 18.95
C ASN A 538 14.70 -12.58 18.05
N THR A 539 13.81 -13.42 17.53
CA THR A 539 14.17 -14.34 16.44
C THR A 539 14.29 -13.59 15.11
N GLU A 540 14.99 -14.20 14.16
CA GLU A 540 15.17 -13.64 12.81
C GLU A 540 13.83 -13.60 12.07
N VAL A 541 13.57 -12.48 11.39
CA VAL A 541 12.45 -12.39 10.44
C VAL A 541 12.68 -13.38 9.30
N ILE A 542 11.61 -14.07 8.90
CA ILE A 542 11.62 -14.92 7.70
C ILE A 542 11.06 -14.10 6.54
N PRO A 543 11.89 -13.63 5.60
CA PRO A 543 11.42 -12.82 4.47
C PRO A 543 10.50 -13.63 3.57
N LEU A 544 9.70 -12.93 2.77
CA LEU A 544 8.78 -13.53 1.81
C LEU A 544 9.51 -14.34 0.72
N SER A 545 10.79 -14.05 0.45
CA SER A 545 11.65 -14.87 -0.41
C SER A 545 11.95 -16.26 0.17
N GLY A 546 11.79 -16.44 1.49
CA GLY A 546 12.16 -17.65 2.22
C GLY A 546 13.64 -17.72 2.61
N ASN A 547 14.45 -16.75 2.21
CA ASN A 547 15.87 -16.66 2.56
C ASN A 547 16.03 -16.11 3.98
N ARG A 548 15.91 -17.00 4.98
CA ARG A 548 15.98 -16.67 6.41
C ARG A 548 17.13 -15.70 6.74
N GLY A 549 16.81 -14.62 7.45
CA GLY A 549 17.77 -13.63 7.92
C GLY A 549 18.37 -12.74 6.82
N LYS A 550 17.75 -12.66 5.63
CA LYS A 550 18.24 -11.81 4.53
C LYS A 550 17.19 -10.83 4.04
N THR A 551 17.55 -9.56 4.04
CA THR A 551 16.79 -8.51 3.37
C THR A 551 16.97 -8.58 1.84
N ILE A 552 16.08 -7.92 1.10
CA ILE A 552 16.20 -7.78 -0.37
C ILE A 552 17.53 -7.13 -0.81
N SER A 553 18.11 -6.25 0.00
CA SER A 553 19.42 -5.63 -0.28
C SER A 553 20.56 -6.63 -0.17
N GLU A 554 20.54 -7.49 0.85
CA GLU A 554 21.54 -8.55 1.00
C GLU A 554 21.43 -9.58 -0.12
N GLU A 555 20.21 -9.95 -0.52
CA GLU A 555 19.97 -10.79 -1.69
C GLU A 555 20.45 -10.12 -2.99
N ALA A 556 20.30 -8.80 -3.14
CA ALA A 556 20.81 -8.06 -4.29
C ALA A 556 22.35 -8.07 -4.34
N ILE A 557 23.02 -7.88 -3.20
CA ILE A 557 24.48 -7.96 -3.08
C ILE A 557 24.98 -9.37 -3.43
N GLU A 558 24.32 -10.43 -2.93
CA GLU A 558 24.65 -11.82 -3.25
C GLU A 558 24.45 -12.16 -4.73
N ALA A 559 23.45 -11.54 -5.36
CA ALA A 559 23.23 -11.63 -6.80
C ALA A 559 24.25 -10.81 -7.64
N GLY A 560 25.22 -10.14 -6.99
CA GLY A 560 26.26 -9.36 -7.64
C GLY A 560 25.83 -7.96 -8.07
N LYS A 561 24.66 -7.48 -7.63
CA LYS A 561 24.17 -6.13 -7.95
C LYS A 561 24.82 -5.09 -7.04
N ALA A 562 25.13 -3.93 -7.59
CA ALA A 562 25.58 -2.80 -6.79
C ALA A 562 24.43 -2.24 -5.94
N THR A 563 24.72 -1.78 -4.73
CA THR A 563 23.69 -1.22 -3.84
C THR A 563 24.03 0.16 -3.30
N ALA A 564 23.00 0.98 -3.06
CA ALA A 564 23.14 2.28 -2.42
C ALA A 564 22.06 2.52 -1.36
N LEU A 565 22.47 3.04 -0.20
CA LEU A 565 21.62 3.52 0.88
C LEU A 565 21.84 5.02 1.05
N ILE A 566 20.79 5.81 0.83
CA ILE A 566 20.84 7.28 0.80
C ILE A 566 19.77 7.81 1.73
N GLN A 567 20.12 8.68 2.67
CA GLN A 567 19.13 9.29 3.55
C GLN A 567 19.50 10.72 3.96
N SER A 568 18.49 11.57 4.18
CA SER A 568 18.71 12.92 4.71
C SER A 568 18.89 12.97 6.24
N GLY A 569 18.48 11.92 6.96
CA GLY A 569 18.72 11.76 8.40
C GLY A 569 20.14 11.31 8.73
N GLN A 570 20.31 10.72 9.92
CA GLN A 570 21.52 10.04 10.36
C GLN A 570 21.54 8.55 9.95
N LEU A 571 22.71 7.98 9.65
CA LEU A 571 22.85 6.65 9.04
C LEU A 571 22.19 5.43 9.75
N ALA A 572 21.65 5.58 10.96
CA ALA A 572 20.82 4.58 11.63
C ALA A 572 19.31 4.74 11.37
N GLU A 573 18.86 5.76 10.61
CA GLU A 573 17.43 5.97 10.37
C GLU A 573 16.83 4.77 9.63
N PRO A 574 15.62 4.33 10.05
CA PRO A 574 15.16 3.00 9.67
C PRO A 574 14.86 2.82 8.19
N GLY A 575 14.32 3.81 7.47
CA GLY A 575 13.85 3.62 6.09
C GLY A 575 14.95 3.26 5.09
N THR A 576 16.22 3.46 5.45
CA THR A 576 17.35 2.86 4.74
C THR A 576 18.09 1.81 5.55
N ALA A 577 18.32 2.02 6.84
CA ALA A 577 19.18 1.13 7.62
C ALA A 577 18.56 -0.25 7.87
N ALA A 578 17.23 -0.37 7.91
CA ALA A 578 16.54 -1.66 8.07
C ALA A 578 16.76 -2.63 6.88
N PHE A 579 17.26 -2.12 5.74
CA PHE A 579 17.68 -2.94 4.61
C PHE A 579 19.08 -3.56 4.78
N ALA A 580 19.79 -3.26 5.87
CA ALA A 580 21.18 -3.69 6.03
C ALA A 580 21.59 -3.97 7.48
N ALA A 581 20.64 -3.87 8.42
CA ALA A 581 20.90 -4.02 9.83
C ALA A 581 19.68 -4.59 10.54
N GLU A 582 19.96 -5.42 11.54
CA GLU A 582 18.98 -5.96 12.47
C GLU A 582 19.45 -5.77 13.91
N THR A 583 18.54 -5.59 14.86
CA THR A 583 18.94 -5.44 16.27
C THR A 583 17.86 -5.87 17.23
N THR A 584 18.29 -6.42 18.38
CA THR A 584 17.39 -6.85 19.43
C THR A 584 16.43 -5.76 19.88
N ASN A 585 15.17 -6.15 19.93
CA ASN A 585 14.05 -5.41 20.48
C ASN A 585 14.25 -5.29 21.99
N ARG A 586 14.04 -4.08 22.51
CA ARG A 586 14.13 -3.71 23.94
C ARG A 586 15.25 -4.40 24.74
N GLN A 587 16.38 -3.72 24.99
CA GLN A 587 17.37 -4.23 25.94
C GLN A 587 16.85 -4.12 27.40
N GLY A 588 16.20 -5.18 27.89
CA GLY A 588 15.37 -5.12 29.09
C GLY A 588 14.06 -4.36 28.82
N ASN A 589 13.69 -3.39 29.66
CA ASN A 589 12.49 -2.55 29.45
C ASN A 589 12.83 -1.09 29.06
N ASN A 590 14.08 -0.80 28.63
CA ASN A 590 14.59 0.58 28.67
C ASN A 590 15.13 1.17 27.36
N ILE A 591 15.64 0.37 26.41
CA ILE A 591 16.30 0.88 25.18
C ILE A 591 15.67 0.21 23.97
N ARG A 592 15.00 0.98 23.10
CA ARG A 592 14.36 0.47 21.88
C ARG A 592 15.40 0.06 20.84
N ALA A 593 15.03 -0.82 19.91
CA ALA A 593 15.88 -1.27 18.82
C ALA A 593 16.43 -0.09 18.01
N ARG A 594 15.52 0.78 17.53
CA ARG A 594 15.86 1.99 16.77
C ARG A 594 16.73 3.01 17.52
N ASP A 595 16.88 2.93 18.85
CA ASP A 595 17.71 3.86 19.63
C ASP A 595 19.20 3.46 19.68
N LYS A 596 19.59 2.33 19.08
CA LYS A 596 20.96 1.77 19.13
C LYS A 596 21.80 2.20 17.92
N TYR A 597 21.90 3.51 17.70
CA TYR A 597 22.46 4.09 16.48
C TYR A 597 23.86 3.57 16.12
N ALA A 598 24.76 3.43 17.10
CA ALA A 598 26.12 2.98 16.85
C ALA A 598 26.19 1.52 16.36
N GLU A 599 25.32 0.64 16.87
CA GLU A 599 25.23 -0.76 16.46
C GLU A 599 24.71 -0.86 15.02
N ILE A 600 23.64 -0.12 14.73
CA ILE A 600 23.01 -0.09 13.41
C ILE A 600 23.98 0.46 12.35
N ILE A 601 24.63 1.60 12.61
CA ILE A 601 25.58 2.21 11.66
C ILE A 601 26.77 1.29 11.40
N GLU A 602 27.25 0.59 12.43
CA GLU A 602 28.33 -0.39 12.24
C GLU A 602 27.90 -1.53 11.28
N GLN A 603 26.68 -2.04 11.42
CA GLN A 603 26.13 -3.06 10.52
C GLN A 603 25.98 -2.52 9.08
N VAL A 604 25.41 -1.32 8.91
CA VAL A 604 25.27 -0.66 7.60
C VAL A 604 26.62 -0.54 6.89
N ILE A 605 27.69 -0.11 7.58
CA ILE A 605 29.05 -0.02 7.02
C ILE A 605 29.63 -1.39 6.64
N ARG A 606 29.25 -2.44 7.38
CA ARG A 606 29.72 -3.82 7.16
C ARG A 606 28.91 -4.60 6.13
N SER A 607 27.70 -4.13 5.80
CA SER A 607 26.74 -4.81 4.91
C SER A 607 27.28 -5.18 3.54
N GLY A 608 28.32 -4.48 3.08
CA GLY A 608 28.86 -4.66 1.73
C GLY A 608 28.36 -3.60 0.74
N THR A 609 27.35 -2.80 1.10
CA THR A 609 26.75 -1.73 0.27
C THR A 609 27.78 -0.82 -0.38
N ASP A 610 27.67 -0.55 -1.68
CA ASP A 610 28.68 0.23 -2.40
C ASP A 610 28.66 1.72 -2.03
N VAL A 611 27.47 2.30 -1.89
CA VAL A 611 27.31 3.73 -1.58
C VAL A 611 26.44 3.92 -0.35
N ILE A 612 26.98 4.60 0.67
CA ILE A 612 26.27 4.93 1.91
C ILE A 612 26.35 6.44 2.10
N MET A 613 25.22 7.13 2.23
CA MET A 613 25.20 8.59 2.35
C MET A 613 24.14 9.09 3.34
N GLY A 614 24.55 9.96 4.26
CA GLY A 614 23.67 10.63 5.21
C GLY A 614 24.42 11.49 6.23
N GLY A 615 23.75 11.80 7.34
CA GLY A 615 24.30 12.47 8.52
C GLY A 615 24.84 11.51 9.59
N GLY A 616 25.01 12.00 10.81
CA GLY A 616 25.25 11.16 11.98
C GLY A 616 26.72 10.95 12.36
N GLU A 617 27.65 11.84 11.97
CA GLU A 617 29.07 11.70 12.36
C GLU A 617 29.25 11.51 13.88
N LEU A 618 28.39 12.13 14.69
CA LEU A 618 28.36 11.98 16.14
C LEU A 618 28.26 10.52 16.56
N TYR A 619 27.38 9.77 15.92
CA TYR A 619 27.09 8.36 16.20
C TYR A 619 28.12 7.40 15.59
N MET A 620 29.12 7.93 14.88
CA MET A 620 30.24 7.17 14.31
C MET A 620 31.54 7.32 15.11
N LEU A 621 31.57 8.24 16.07
CA LEU A 621 32.78 8.60 16.81
C LEU A 621 32.67 8.23 18.31
N PRO A 622 33.71 7.66 18.92
CA PRO A 622 33.72 7.42 20.36
C PRO A 622 33.61 8.72 21.18
N ILE A 623 32.97 8.64 22.35
CA ILE A 623 32.85 9.77 23.28
C ILE A 623 34.23 10.38 23.57
N GLY A 624 34.32 11.71 23.47
CA GLY A 624 35.56 12.46 23.65
C GLY A 624 36.35 12.67 22.35
N THR A 625 35.79 12.30 21.20
CA THR A 625 36.42 12.43 19.88
C THR A 625 35.76 13.57 19.11
N THR A 626 36.57 14.52 18.61
CA THR A 626 36.10 15.55 17.67
C THR A 626 36.25 15.04 16.23
N GLY A 627 35.24 15.27 15.41
CA GLY A 627 35.19 14.92 13.99
C GLY A 627 35.34 16.12 13.08
N PHE A 628 34.91 15.95 11.82
CA PHE A 628 34.79 17.02 10.84
C PHE A 628 33.63 17.97 11.19
N HIS A 629 32.45 17.41 11.48
CA HIS A 629 31.24 18.11 11.92
C HIS A 629 31.08 18.13 13.44
N VAL A 630 31.62 17.12 14.15
CA VAL A 630 31.49 17.00 15.61
C VAL A 630 32.49 17.89 16.36
N THR A 631 31.98 18.94 16.99
CA THR A 631 32.74 19.79 17.92
C THR A 631 32.74 19.21 19.34
N ALA A 632 33.59 19.75 20.23
CA ALA A 632 33.58 19.35 21.65
C ALA A 632 32.28 19.68 22.39
N GLU A 633 31.47 20.62 21.87
CA GLU A 633 30.15 20.93 22.42
C GLU A 633 29.11 19.90 21.99
N ILE A 634 29.13 19.50 20.72
CA ILE A 634 28.26 18.45 20.17
C ILE A 634 28.61 17.09 20.77
N ASP A 635 29.89 16.75 20.91
CA ASP A 635 30.30 15.51 21.59
C ASP A 635 29.76 15.43 23.03
N ALA A 636 29.61 16.57 23.70
CA ALA A 636 29.07 16.64 25.06
C ALA A 636 27.52 16.63 25.13
N SER A 637 26.81 16.78 24.01
CA SER A 637 25.33 16.76 23.99
C SER A 637 24.77 15.33 24.09
N GLU A 638 25.51 14.34 23.61
CA GLU A 638 25.10 12.93 23.61
C GLU A 638 26.13 12.04 24.33
N ILE A 639 25.72 11.50 25.47
CA ILE A 639 26.56 10.68 26.36
C ILE A 639 26.03 9.25 26.53
N ARG A 640 24.93 8.90 25.84
CA ARG A 640 24.36 7.55 25.91
C ARG A 640 25.28 6.54 25.22
N PRO A 641 25.76 5.51 25.94
CA PRO A 641 26.70 4.55 25.39
C PRO A 641 26.10 3.72 24.23
N GLU A 642 24.79 3.49 24.21
CA GLU A 642 24.10 2.76 23.14
C GLU A 642 24.05 3.51 21.79
N ARG A 643 24.21 4.85 21.81
CA ARG A 643 24.24 5.69 20.61
C ARG A 643 25.66 6.02 20.15
N ARG A 644 26.68 5.64 20.91
CA ARG A 644 28.08 6.04 20.68
C ARG A 644 28.99 4.80 20.57
N PRO A 645 29.77 4.65 19.50
CA PRO A 645 30.56 3.45 19.28
C PRO A 645 31.79 3.42 20.18
N THR A 646 32.32 2.22 20.41
CA THR A 646 33.58 2.05 21.15
C THR A 646 34.81 2.21 20.24
N ILE A 647 34.61 2.19 18.92
CA ILE A 647 35.62 2.37 17.88
C ILE A 647 35.23 3.53 16.96
N ASN A 648 36.16 4.03 16.16
CA ASN A 648 35.87 5.02 15.12
C ASN A 648 35.31 4.30 13.88
N LEU A 649 34.01 4.43 13.61
CA LEU A 649 33.34 3.76 12.50
C LEU A 649 33.73 4.35 11.14
N ILE A 650 34.23 5.59 11.09
CA ILE A 650 34.76 6.19 9.86
C ILE A 650 36.08 5.50 9.47
N GLU A 651 36.97 5.29 10.44
CA GLU A 651 38.22 4.52 10.21
C GLU A 651 37.93 3.06 9.82
N LEU A 652 36.86 2.48 10.38
CA LEU A 652 36.38 1.16 9.96
C LEU A 652 35.96 1.18 8.48
N ALA A 653 35.15 2.14 8.06
CA ALA A 653 34.73 2.26 6.66
C ALA A 653 35.93 2.44 5.71
N GLU A 654 36.88 3.31 6.05
CA GLU A 654 38.13 3.44 5.27
C GLU A 654 38.89 2.11 5.15
N SER A 655 38.93 1.32 6.22
CA SER A 655 39.57 0.00 6.22
C SER A 655 38.85 -1.03 5.33
N LEU A 656 37.56 -0.84 5.11
CA LEU A 656 36.72 -1.65 4.21
C LEU A 656 36.71 -1.12 2.77
N GLY A 657 37.49 -0.06 2.48
CA GLY A 657 37.69 0.46 1.13
C GLY A 657 36.80 1.64 0.73
N TYR A 658 36.00 2.18 1.64
CA TYR A 658 35.20 3.37 1.37
C TYR A 658 36.08 4.60 1.21
N THR A 659 35.79 5.40 0.18
CA THR A 659 36.23 6.79 0.13
C THR A 659 35.26 7.64 0.94
N VAL A 660 35.75 8.40 1.92
CA VAL A 660 34.90 9.22 2.80
C VAL A 660 34.85 10.67 2.33
N VAL A 661 33.65 11.24 2.24
CA VAL A 661 33.40 12.66 1.91
C VAL A 661 32.47 13.29 2.94
N TYR A 662 32.63 14.60 3.17
CA TYR A 662 31.94 15.31 4.26
C TYR A 662 31.06 16.48 3.81
N THR A 663 31.12 16.85 2.53
CA THR A 663 30.39 18.00 1.97
C THR A 663 29.96 17.70 0.55
N GLU A 664 28.92 18.39 0.07
CA GLU A 664 28.46 18.34 -1.32
C GLU A 664 29.62 18.59 -2.32
N GLU A 665 30.48 19.59 -2.05
CA GLU A 665 31.65 19.91 -2.89
C GLU A 665 32.63 18.73 -2.98
N GLN A 666 32.92 18.07 -1.84
CA GLN A 666 33.82 16.91 -1.81
C GLN A 666 33.21 15.70 -2.52
N MET A 667 31.90 15.44 -2.32
CA MET A 667 31.16 14.39 -3.02
C MET A 667 31.26 14.62 -4.54
N ASN A 668 30.89 15.81 -5.00
CA ASN A 668 30.92 16.18 -6.41
C ASN A 668 32.33 16.11 -7.02
N ALA A 669 33.35 16.56 -6.31
CA ALA A 669 34.74 16.45 -6.78
C ALA A 669 35.21 14.99 -6.89
N THR A 670 34.71 14.11 -6.00
CA THR A 670 35.07 12.69 -5.96
C THR A 670 34.37 11.91 -7.07
N VAL A 671 33.06 12.02 -7.20
CA VAL A 671 32.27 11.23 -8.17
C VAL A 671 32.45 11.72 -9.61
N ASN A 672 32.76 13.01 -9.83
CA ASN A 672 33.08 13.54 -11.15
C ASN A 672 34.59 13.49 -11.47
N GLY A 673 35.39 12.89 -10.59
CA GLY A 673 36.82 12.71 -10.79
C GLY A 673 37.15 11.75 -11.93
N ALA A 674 38.42 11.69 -12.33
CA ALA A 674 38.85 10.79 -13.41
C ALA A 674 38.71 9.29 -13.06
N ASN A 675 38.70 8.96 -11.77
CA ASN A 675 38.51 7.60 -11.25
C ASN A 675 37.54 7.66 -10.06
N PRO A 676 36.22 7.67 -10.31
CA PRO A 676 35.23 7.60 -9.23
C PRO A 676 35.40 6.31 -8.42
N PRO A 677 35.26 6.34 -7.09
CA PRO A 677 35.53 5.19 -6.24
C PRO A 677 34.55 4.05 -6.50
N GLU A 678 34.92 2.82 -6.13
CA GLU A 678 34.00 1.67 -6.08
C GLU A 678 33.06 1.80 -4.89
N LYS A 679 33.61 2.15 -3.71
CA LYS A 679 32.84 2.39 -2.49
C LYS A 679 32.92 3.84 -2.00
N LEU A 680 31.78 4.44 -1.65
CA LEU A 680 31.66 5.82 -1.18
C LEU A 680 30.86 5.90 0.11
N LEU A 681 31.41 6.59 1.12
CA LEU A 681 30.73 6.94 2.35
C LEU A 681 30.62 8.47 2.46
N GLY A 682 29.40 9.00 2.41
CA GLY A 682 29.11 10.41 2.65
C GLY A 682 28.62 10.64 4.08
N VAL A 683 29.31 11.49 4.84
CA VAL A 683 28.94 11.87 6.21
C VAL A 683 28.80 13.39 6.28
N PHE A 684 27.58 13.90 6.06
CA PHE A 684 27.35 15.30 5.72
C PHE A 684 26.95 16.21 6.88
N ALA A 685 26.67 15.65 8.05
CA ALA A 685 26.30 16.38 9.25
C ALA A 685 26.73 15.63 10.52
N ALA A 686 26.73 16.32 11.66
CA ALA A 686 27.02 15.72 12.95
C ALA A 686 25.88 14.82 13.44
N GLU A 687 24.63 15.28 13.28
CA GLU A 687 23.38 14.55 13.50
C GLU A 687 22.69 14.46 12.13
N ASP A 688 21.40 14.73 12.02
CA ASP A 688 20.69 14.77 10.72
C ASP A 688 21.18 15.91 9.82
N THR A 689 20.91 15.82 8.52
CA THR A 689 21.22 16.93 7.58
C THR A 689 20.22 18.08 7.65
N PHE A 690 19.18 17.94 8.48
CA PHE A 690 18.14 18.94 8.74
C PHE A 690 17.94 19.21 10.24
N PHE A 691 17.14 20.23 10.55
CA PHE A 691 16.82 20.64 11.91
C PHE A 691 15.29 20.60 12.14
N ASP A 692 14.77 19.45 12.52
CA ASP A 692 13.34 19.10 12.66
C ASP A 692 12.62 19.72 13.87
N VAL A 693 12.98 20.93 14.27
CA VAL A 693 12.28 21.61 15.36
C VAL A 693 11.15 22.49 14.79
N PRO A 694 10.11 22.81 15.59
CA PRO A 694 9.07 23.76 15.18
C PRO A 694 9.63 25.10 14.69
N GLU A 695 8.91 25.76 13.78
CA GLU A 695 9.32 27.03 13.14
C GLU A 695 9.69 28.12 14.15
N GLU A 696 8.97 28.19 15.27
CA GLU A 696 9.23 29.11 16.38
C GLU A 696 10.60 28.89 17.01
N ARG A 697 11.05 27.62 17.11
CA ARG A 697 12.36 27.28 17.67
C ARG A 697 13.49 27.54 16.68
N LEU A 698 13.22 27.40 15.38
CA LEU A 698 14.13 27.86 14.32
C LEU A 698 14.16 29.40 14.22
N GLY A 699 13.18 30.08 14.82
CA GLY A 699 13.04 31.52 14.75
C GLY A 699 12.64 32.00 13.35
N LEU A 700 11.88 31.21 12.58
CA LEU A 700 11.37 31.62 11.27
C LEU A 700 10.45 32.86 11.36
N ASN A 701 9.84 33.07 12.52
CA ASN A 701 9.09 34.27 12.88
C ASN A 701 9.96 35.42 13.42
N THR A 702 11.29 35.35 13.30
CA THR A 702 12.24 36.36 13.77
C THR A 702 13.07 36.95 12.62
N ALA A 703 13.92 37.94 12.91
CA ALA A 703 14.76 38.59 11.89
C ALA A 703 15.98 37.76 11.48
N ASP A 704 16.39 36.79 12.30
CA ASP A 704 17.61 35.99 12.12
C ASP A 704 17.29 34.48 12.28
N PRO A 705 16.56 33.87 11.32
CA PRO A 705 16.18 32.46 11.39
C PRO A 705 17.38 31.53 11.25
N GLN A 706 17.30 30.35 11.89
CA GLN A 706 18.17 29.22 11.60
C GLN A 706 17.77 28.57 10.27
N PRO A 707 18.71 27.99 9.51
CA PRO A 707 18.38 27.25 8.30
C PRO A 707 17.63 25.94 8.63
N LEU A 708 16.84 25.43 7.69
CA LEU A 708 16.17 24.13 7.81
C LEU A 708 17.13 22.96 7.61
N TYR A 709 18.16 23.14 6.77
CA TYR A 709 19.16 22.13 6.42
C TYR A 709 20.57 22.65 6.64
N VAL A 710 21.51 21.73 6.88
CA VAL A 710 22.95 22.01 6.93
C VAL A 710 23.42 22.50 5.56
N GLU A 711 23.92 23.74 5.48
CA GLU A 711 24.23 24.42 4.20
C GLU A 711 25.26 23.69 3.33
N THR A 712 26.15 22.88 3.93
CA THR A 712 27.19 22.12 3.20
C THR A 712 26.79 20.70 2.83
N ALA A 713 25.61 20.25 3.28
CA ALA A 713 25.11 18.91 2.98
C ALA A 713 24.40 18.91 1.61
N PRO A 714 24.60 17.87 0.77
CA PRO A 714 23.82 17.69 -0.44
C PRO A 714 22.35 17.41 -0.11
N THR A 715 21.46 17.70 -1.05
CA THR A 715 20.08 17.18 -1.06
C THR A 715 20.08 15.67 -1.40
N VAL A 716 19.02 14.95 -1.05
CA VAL A 716 18.86 13.54 -1.46
C VAL A 716 18.85 13.35 -2.98
N ALA A 717 18.40 14.34 -3.75
CA ALA A 717 18.46 14.33 -5.21
C ALA A 717 19.92 14.38 -5.72
N GLU A 718 20.75 15.22 -5.12
CA GLU A 718 22.18 15.31 -5.45
C GLU A 718 22.95 14.06 -4.99
N MET A 719 22.58 13.49 -3.84
CA MET A 719 23.09 12.20 -3.39
C MET A 719 22.71 11.09 -4.39
N LEU A 720 21.46 11.05 -4.87
CA LEU A 720 21.03 10.06 -5.87
C LEU A 720 21.80 10.19 -7.18
N ASP A 721 21.94 11.41 -7.73
CA ASP A 721 22.72 11.64 -8.96
C ASP A 721 24.19 11.20 -8.79
N ALA A 722 24.78 11.45 -7.63
CA ALA A 722 26.13 10.99 -7.31
C ALA A 722 26.21 9.45 -7.21
N SER A 723 25.26 8.80 -6.54
CA SER A 723 25.18 7.34 -6.41
C SER A 723 25.02 6.66 -7.76
N LEU A 724 24.14 7.16 -8.64
CA LEU A 724 23.90 6.58 -9.97
C LEU A 724 25.16 6.60 -10.86
N LYS A 725 26.09 7.54 -10.66
CA LYS A 725 27.39 7.55 -11.37
C LYS A 725 28.32 6.41 -10.91
N ILE A 726 28.07 5.85 -9.72
CA ILE A 726 28.84 4.75 -9.13
C ILE A 726 28.17 3.42 -9.46
N VAL A 727 26.90 3.22 -9.07
CA VAL A 727 26.23 1.92 -9.12
C VAL A 727 25.87 1.48 -10.54
N ASN A 728 25.59 2.40 -11.47
CA ASN A 728 25.29 2.10 -12.88
C ASN A 728 26.49 1.49 -13.65
N ARG A 729 27.66 1.39 -13.04
CA ARG A 729 28.83 0.74 -13.66
C ARG A 729 28.77 -0.78 -13.54
N ASP A 730 27.92 -1.30 -12.67
CA ASP A 730 27.77 -2.73 -12.46
C ASP A 730 26.95 -3.37 -13.60
N PRO A 731 27.49 -4.38 -14.32
CA PRO A 731 26.78 -5.02 -15.42
C PRO A 731 25.57 -5.86 -14.98
N ASP A 732 25.50 -6.29 -13.72
CA ASP A 732 24.42 -7.11 -13.19
C ASP A 732 23.24 -6.26 -12.68
N GLY A 733 23.42 -4.93 -12.67
CA GLY A 733 22.42 -3.93 -12.31
C GLY A 733 22.59 -3.43 -10.87
N PHE A 734 21.61 -2.68 -10.38
CA PHE A 734 21.68 -2.12 -9.03
C PHE A 734 20.33 -2.08 -8.29
N PHE A 735 20.43 -1.91 -6.97
CA PHE A 735 19.31 -1.60 -6.09
C PHE A 735 19.65 -0.36 -5.24
N VAL A 736 18.84 0.68 -5.34
CA VAL A 736 18.96 1.91 -4.54
C VAL A 736 17.78 2.00 -3.59
N VAL A 737 18.06 2.25 -2.31
CA VAL A 737 17.10 2.70 -1.31
C VAL A 737 17.45 4.11 -0.92
N LEU A 738 16.51 5.03 -1.09
CA LEU A 738 16.65 6.44 -0.77
C LEU A 738 15.54 6.88 0.17
N GLU A 739 15.87 7.64 1.19
CA GLU A 739 14.91 8.22 2.14
C GLU A 739 15.08 9.73 2.27
N GLU A 740 13.97 10.46 2.27
CA GLU A 740 13.93 11.88 2.66
C GLU A 740 13.22 11.98 4.01
N GLU A 741 13.93 11.63 5.08
CA GLU A 741 13.44 11.61 6.47
C GLU A 741 12.80 12.92 6.92
N GLY A 742 13.22 14.05 6.33
CA GLY A 742 12.64 15.35 6.65
C GLY A 742 11.13 15.43 6.40
N THR A 743 10.57 14.63 5.48
CA THR A 743 9.11 14.65 5.23
C THR A 743 8.32 14.17 6.42
N ASP A 744 8.85 13.22 7.20
CA ASP A 744 8.26 12.74 8.45
C ASP A 744 8.57 13.69 9.60
N ASN A 745 9.85 13.91 9.91
CA ASN A 745 10.27 14.56 11.14
C ASN A 745 9.78 16.01 11.24
N PHE A 746 9.78 16.75 10.13
CA PHE A 746 9.22 18.11 10.15
C PHE A 746 7.72 18.06 10.42
N ALA A 747 6.98 17.16 9.76
CA ALA A 747 5.53 17.03 9.91
C ALA A 747 5.12 16.55 11.30
N ASN A 748 5.83 15.59 11.89
CA ASN A 748 5.63 15.13 13.27
C ASN A 748 5.96 16.20 14.33
N ASN A 749 6.72 17.23 13.95
CA ASN A 749 6.92 18.44 14.76
C ASN A 749 5.99 19.61 14.38
N ASN A 750 5.07 19.37 13.44
CA ASN A 750 4.15 20.34 12.83
C ASN A 750 4.88 21.54 12.22
N ASN A 751 6.01 21.30 11.55
CA ASN A 751 6.79 22.31 10.86
C ASN A 751 6.46 22.34 9.37
N ALA A 752 5.43 23.11 9.01
CA ALA A 752 4.91 23.20 7.65
C ALA A 752 5.95 23.67 6.63
N VAL A 753 6.83 24.60 7.01
CA VAL A 753 7.86 25.12 6.08
C VAL A 753 8.92 24.06 5.80
N GLY A 754 9.32 23.33 6.83
CA GLY A 754 10.25 22.20 6.73
C GLY A 754 9.66 21.06 5.91
N THR A 755 8.40 20.70 6.16
CA THR A 755 7.67 19.65 5.42
C THR A 755 7.58 19.97 3.92
N VAL A 756 7.24 21.20 3.54
CA VAL A 756 7.20 21.60 2.11
C VAL A 756 8.58 21.55 1.46
N GLU A 757 9.64 21.95 2.16
CA GLU A 757 11.02 21.86 1.65
C GLU A 757 11.51 20.41 1.54
N ALA A 758 11.18 19.54 2.51
CA ALA A 758 11.51 18.12 2.44
C ALA A 758 10.78 17.44 1.26
N ALA A 759 9.47 17.70 1.08
CA ALA A 759 8.73 17.21 -0.07
C ALA A 759 9.33 17.70 -1.40
N ARG A 760 9.85 18.93 -1.45
CA ARG A 760 10.56 19.47 -2.63
C ARG A 760 11.82 18.67 -2.95
N ARG A 761 12.57 18.26 -1.93
CA ARG A 761 13.80 17.46 -2.08
C ARG A 761 13.50 16.03 -2.51
N ALA A 762 12.46 15.41 -1.95
CA ALA A 762 11.95 14.12 -2.39
C ALA A 762 11.48 14.16 -3.86
N ASP A 763 10.68 15.18 -4.24
CA ASP A 763 10.23 15.35 -5.63
C ASP A 763 11.39 15.55 -6.61
N ALA A 764 12.43 16.30 -6.21
CA ALA A 764 13.63 16.45 -7.01
C ALA A 764 14.38 15.10 -7.20
N ALA A 765 14.42 14.24 -6.19
CA ALA A 765 15.02 12.91 -6.30
C ALA A 765 14.21 11.99 -7.24
N ILE A 766 12.89 12.06 -7.18
CA ILE A 766 12.00 11.39 -8.15
C ILE A 766 12.34 11.88 -9.57
N GLY A 767 12.53 13.18 -9.78
CA GLY A 767 12.95 13.75 -11.06
C GLY A 767 14.28 13.17 -11.57
N VAL A 768 15.30 13.07 -10.70
CA VAL A 768 16.59 12.44 -11.04
C VAL A 768 16.40 10.97 -11.45
N ALA A 769 15.60 10.21 -10.71
CA ALA A 769 15.32 8.81 -11.03
C ALA A 769 14.58 8.67 -12.37
N MET A 770 13.57 9.51 -12.64
CA MET A 770 12.83 9.52 -13.89
C MET A 770 13.72 9.90 -15.07
N ASP A 771 14.59 10.89 -14.92
CA ASP A 771 15.58 11.26 -15.94
C ASP A 771 16.54 10.11 -16.25
N TYR A 772 16.92 9.31 -15.25
CA TYR A 772 17.71 8.11 -15.45
C TYR A 772 16.97 7.06 -16.29
N VAL A 773 15.71 6.75 -15.97
CA VAL A 773 14.84 5.85 -16.78
C VAL A 773 14.72 6.37 -18.22
N ASN A 774 14.49 7.68 -18.37
CA ASN A 774 14.19 8.31 -19.65
C ASN A 774 15.41 8.43 -20.58
N THR A 775 16.62 8.53 -20.02
CA THR A 775 17.81 8.87 -20.79
C THR A 775 18.94 7.84 -20.73
N GLN A 776 18.96 6.98 -19.72
CA GLN A 776 20.06 6.03 -19.48
C GLN A 776 19.60 4.57 -19.61
N ASP A 777 18.65 4.12 -18.79
CA ASP A 777 18.22 2.72 -18.77
C ASP A 777 16.71 2.56 -18.53
N PRO A 778 15.91 2.22 -19.58
CA PRO A 778 14.48 2.00 -19.43
C PRO A 778 14.13 0.71 -18.66
N ASN A 779 15.10 -0.14 -18.31
CA ASN A 779 14.90 -1.34 -17.49
C ASN A 779 15.06 -1.03 -16.00
N THR A 780 14.59 0.12 -15.55
CA THR A 780 14.66 0.55 -14.15
C THR A 780 13.27 0.84 -13.64
N MET A 781 12.91 0.24 -12.51
CA MET A 781 11.69 0.51 -11.79
C MET A 781 11.95 1.63 -10.78
N ILE A 782 11.06 2.61 -10.74
CA ILE A 782 10.97 3.59 -9.65
C ILE A 782 9.70 3.28 -8.87
N VAL A 783 9.82 3.21 -7.54
CA VAL A 783 8.68 3.07 -6.64
C VAL A 783 8.82 4.04 -5.47
N THR A 784 7.73 4.75 -5.17
CA THR A 784 7.62 5.59 -3.97
C THR A 784 6.63 4.94 -3.00
N ALA A 785 7.01 4.80 -1.74
CA ALA A 785 6.09 4.43 -0.66
C ALA A 785 6.45 5.22 0.60
N ALA A 786 5.44 5.64 1.35
CA ALA A 786 5.58 6.10 2.73
C ALA A 786 4.85 5.07 3.60
N ASP A 787 5.32 4.83 4.82
CA ASP A 787 4.65 3.86 5.70
C ASP A 787 3.54 4.48 6.56
N SER A 788 3.47 5.81 6.59
CA SER A 788 2.60 6.64 7.41
C SER A 788 2.25 7.98 6.72
N ASP A 789 1.22 8.67 7.23
CA ASP A 789 0.95 10.10 7.00
C ASP A 789 1.31 10.89 8.28
N ALA A 790 2.39 11.66 8.23
CA ALA A 790 2.93 12.36 9.38
C ALA A 790 2.11 13.60 9.73
N GLY A 791 1.68 13.70 11.00
CA GLY A 791 0.93 14.85 11.52
C GLY A 791 -0.52 15.00 11.02
N GLY A 792 -0.93 14.22 10.01
CA GLY A 792 -2.26 14.33 9.38
C GLY A 792 -2.42 15.70 8.74
N LEU A 793 -1.50 16.02 7.82
CA LEU A 793 -1.37 17.34 7.19
C LEU A 793 -2.53 17.59 6.22
N GLU A 794 -3.27 18.67 6.41
CA GLU A 794 -4.24 19.15 5.42
C GLU A 794 -4.07 20.62 5.05
N LEU A 795 -4.50 20.99 3.84
CA LEU A 795 -4.45 22.38 3.39
C LEU A 795 -5.75 23.11 3.76
N VAL A 796 -5.62 24.27 4.39
CA VAL A 796 -6.76 25.10 4.78
C VAL A 796 -6.72 26.43 4.05
N GLN A 797 -7.77 26.74 3.29
CA GLN A 797 -7.90 28.03 2.62
C GLN A 797 -8.62 29.07 3.50
N PHE A 798 -8.02 30.25 3.63
CA PHE A 798 -8.53 31.33 4.49
C PHE A 798 -9.70 32.07 3.84
N ALA A 799 -10.90 31.58 4.13
CA ALA A 799 -12.16 32.00 3.55
C ALA A 799 -12.27 31.59 2.07
N PRO A 800 -13.19 30.66 1.73
CA PRO A 800 -13.49 30.40 0.33
C PRO A 800 -13.94 31.70 -0.35
N TYR A 801 -13.72 31.85 -1.66
CA TYR A 801 -14.16 33.00 -2.46
C TYR A 801 -15.71 33.06 -2.59
N THR A 802 -16.43 32.55 -1.61
CA THR A 802 -17.88 32.70 -1.45
C THR A 802 -18.21 34.14 -1.06
N ARG A 803 -19.00 34.82 -1.89
CA ARG A 803 -19.37 36.21 -1.62
C ARG A 803 -20.38 36.25 -0.46
N PRO A 804 -20.24 37.15 0.53
CA PRO A 804 -21.15 37.19 1.66
C PRO A 804 -22.62 37.28 1.25
N THR A 805 -23.49 36.55 1.95
CA THR A 805 -24.94 36.68 1.81
C THR A 805 -25.42 37.97 2.49
N GLY A 806 -26.52 38.58 2.01
CA GLY A 806 -27.09 39.78 2.63
C GLY A 806 -26.69 41.12 1.99
N ASN A 807 -26.47 42.17 2.81
CA ASN A 807 -26.11 43.51 2.34
C ASN A 807 -24.69 43.51 1.77
N PHE A 808 -24.58 43.32 0.46
CA PHE A 808 -23.32 43.31 -0.27
C PHE A 808 -23.00 44.70 -0.84
N ASP A 809 -21.79 45.20 -0.62
CA ASP A 809 -21.30 46.40 -1.29
C ASP A 809 -20.72 46.03 -2.66
N ALA A 810 -21.53 46.21 -3.70
CA ALA A 810 -21.15 45.96 -5.10
C ALA A 810 -19.96 46.81 -5.60
N SER A 811 -19.49 47.79 -4.82
CA SER A 811 -18.32 48.60 -5.17
C SER A 811 -16.97 48.01 -4.75
N ASN A 812 -16.97 46.91 -3.99
CA ASN A 812 -15.76 46.16 -3.62
C ASN A 812 -15.92 44.65 -3.90
N PRO A 813 -15.95 44.24 -5.18
CA PRO A 813 -16.16 42.84 -5.57
C PRO A 813 -14.96 41.93 -5.30
N GLU A 814 -13.78 42.50 -5.05
CA GLU A 814 -12.60 41.75 -4.64
C GLU A 814 -12.44 41.85 -3.12
N LEU A 815 -12.74 40.75 -2.43
CA LEU A 815 -12.12 40.49 -1.13
C LEU A 815 -10.61 40.39 -1.43
N ALA A 816 -9.91 41.49 -1.16
CA ALA A 816 -8.58 41.76 -1.67
C ALA A 816 -7.62 40.58 -1.47
N ALA A 817 -6.82 40.29 -2.50
CA ALA A 817 -5.59 39.48 -2.44
C ALA A 817 -4.56 39.97 -1.38
N SER A 818 -4.93 40.93 -0.53
CA SER A 818 -4.04 41.68 0.37
C SER A 818 -4.58 41.85 1.79
N GLN A 819 -5.42 40.95 2.31
CA GLN A 819 -5.75 40.98 3.75
C GLN A 819 -5.18 39.79 4.52
N PRO A 820 -3.93 39.89 4.99
CA PRO A 820 -3.56 39.46 6.33
C PRO A 820 -3.49 40.71 7.23
N GLU A 821 -4.59 41.47 7.34
CA GLU A 821 -4.84 42.22 8.58
C GLU A 821 -5.96 41.50 9.31
N VAL A 822 -5.71 40.26 9.71
CA VAL A 822 -6.51 39.57 10.72
C VAL A 822 -5.71 39.68 12.02
N PRO A 823 -6.03 40.62 12.92
CA PRO A 823 -5.23 40.79 14.12
C PRO A 823 -5.29 39.55 15.01
N PHE A 824 -6.37 38.75 14.96
CA PHE A 824 -6.54 37.52 15.71
C PHE A 824 -7.63 36.67 15.03
N VAL A 825 -7.36 35.38 14.79
CA VAL A 825 -8.37 34.36 14.46
C VAL A 825 -9.55 34.52 15.42
N ASN A 826 -10.73 34.77 14.87
CA ASN A 826 -11.98 34.79 15.61
C ASN A 826 -13.04 34.03 14.81
N SER A 827 -12.96 32.70 14.80
CA SER A 827 -14.12 31.86 14.52
C SER A 827 -14.82 31.59 15.86
N ASN A 828 -15.64 32.55 16.30
CA ASN A 828 -16.57 32.42 17.43
C ASN A 828 -15.98 31.83 18.73
N GLY A 829 -14.95 32.46 19.30
CA GLY A 829 -14.64 32.39 20.75
C GLY A 829 -14.25 31.04 21.37
N ASN A 830 -14.18 29.94 20.62
CA ASN A 830 -13.87 28.60 21.15
C ASN A 830 -12.69 27.86 20.47
N ASN A 831 -12.14 28.33 19.34
CA ASN A 831 -11.04 27.63 18.64
C ASN A 831 -9.77 28.49 18.54
N PRO A 832 -8.71 28.22 19.33
CA PRO A 832 -7.46 28.95 19.24
C PRO A 832 -6.53 28.32 18.17
N ASN A 833 -5.98 29.13 17.24
CA ASN A 833 -5.07 28.81 16.11
C ASN A 833 -4.42 27.41 16.07
N TYR A 834 -4.73 26.62 15.04
CA TYR A 834 -4.10 25.32 14.72
C TYR A 834 -3.43 25.32 13.33
N LEU A 835 -3.23 26.50 12.74
CA LEU A 835 -2.79 26.63 11.36
C LEU A 835 -1.39 27.23 11.26
N ASP A 836 -0.56 26.64 10.41
CA ASP A 836 0.76 27.12 10.07
C ASP A 836 0.81 27.88 8.75
N GLY A 837 1.58 28.95 8.81
CA GLY A 837 1.93 29.77 7.67
C GLY A 837 3.43 29.69 7.36
N ILE A 838 3.92 30.58 6.49
CA ILE A 838 5.33 30.59 6.05
C ILE A 838 6.35 30.91 7.17
N ASN A 839 5.87 31.32 8.34
CA ASN A 839 6.69 31.69 9.49
C ASN A 839 6.25 30.90 10.76
N GLY A 840 5.57 29.77 10.62
CA GLY A 840 4.92 29.04 11.73
C GLY A 840 3.55 29.63 12.10
N SER A 841 3.08 29.36 13.32
CA SER A 841 1.73 29.73 13.78
C SER A 841 1.67 30.99 14.63
N THR A 842 2.81 31.42 15.15
CA THR A 842 2.90 32.55 16.05
C THR A 842 3.15 33.86 15.30
N ALA A 843 2.43 34.91 15.72
CA ALA A 843 2.59 36.28 15.22
C ALA A 843 3.11 37.20 16.32
N SER A 844 3.90 38.19 15.94
CA SER A 844 4.16 39.41 16.74
C SER A 844 3.75 40.65 15.95
N PRO A 845 3.53 41.82 16.59
CA PRO A 845 3.33 43.07 15.87
C PRO A 845 4.49 43.41 14.91
N GLU A 846 5.71 42.99 15.26
CA GLU A 846 6.90 43.19 14.45
C GLU A 846 7.00 42.17 13.29
N ASN A 847 6.57 40.92 13.52
CA ASN A 847 6.55 39.84 12.53
C ASN A 847 5.16 39.18 12.50
N PRO A 848 4.21 39.69 11.69
CA PRO A 848 2.87 39.13 11.63
C PRO A 848 2.88 37.74 11.00
N TRP A 849 1.95 36.90 11.42
CA TRP A 849 1.68 35.60 10.80
C TRP A 849 1.26 35.78 9.32
N ARG A 850 1.66 34.85 8.45
CA ARG A 850 1.46 34.92 7.00
C ARG A 850 1.16 33.56 6.42
N SER A 851 0.12 33.46 5.59
CA SER A 851 -0.21 32.26 4.82
C SER A 851 0.84 31.94 3.73
N PHE A 852 0.82 30.70 3.25
CA PHE A 852 1.56 30.26 2.07
C PHE A 852 0.99 30.89 0.81
N PRO A 853 1.82 31.55 -0.02
CA PRO A 853 1.38 32.04 -1.32
C PRO A 853 1.17 30.86 -2.26
N SER A 854 -0.01 30.78 -2.87
CA SER A 854 -0.24 29.85 -3.99
C SER A 854 0.17 30.50 -5.30
N GLN A 855 0.85 29.76 -6.19
CA GLN A 855 1.04 30.20 -7.56
C GLN A 855 -0.31 30.22 -8.31
N PRO A 856 -0.46 31.10 -9.31
CA PRO A 856 -1.68 31.12 -10.12
C PRO A 856 -1.96 29.80 -10.84
N SER A 857 -3.24 29.47 -11.00
CA SER A 857 -3.71 28.46 -11.94
C SER A 857 -3.70 29.00 -13.38
N LEU A 858 -4.07 28.14 -14.33
CA LEU A 858 -4.34 28.52 -15.72
C LEU A 858 -5.50 29.54 -15.83
N ASP A 859 -6.40 29.56 -14.85
CA ASP A 859 -7.59 30.42 -14.81
C ASP A 859 -7.36 31.72 -14.01
N GLY A 860 -6.36 31.75 -13.13
CA GLY A 860 -5.96 32.97 -12.43
C GLY A 860 -5.43 32.73 -11.01
N PRO A 861 -5.36 33.78 -10.19
CA PRO A 861 -4.97 33.65 -8.80
C PRO A 861 -6.09 32.97 -7.98
N LEU A 862 -5.75 31.96 -7.18
CA LEU A 862 -6.73 31.18 -6.39
C LEU A 862 -6.69 31.47 -4.89
N GLY A 863 -5.88 32.43 -4.45
CA GLY A 863 -5.71 32.78 -3.04
C GLY A 863 -4.66 31.95 -2.29
N ASN A 864 -4.32 32.39 -1.09
CA ASN A 864 -3.31 31.77 -0.23
C ASN A 864 -3.92 30.66 0.64
N PHE A 865 -3.08 29.77 1.15
CA PHE A 865 -3.47 28.66 2.04
C PHE A 865 -2.60 28.60 3.30
N ALA A 866 -2.99 27.77 4.26
CA ALA A 866 -2.18 27.34 5.38
C ALA A 866 -2.20 25.82 5.48
N VAL A 867 -1.36 25.32 6.36
CA VAL A 867 -1.37 23.93 6.78
C VAL A 867 -2.13 23.81 8.10
N GLY A 868 -3.06 22.87 8.18
CA GLY A 868 -3.67 22.39 9.41
C GLY A 868 -3.19 20.99 9.72
N TRP A 869 -3.16 20.66 11.01
CA TRP A 869 -2.67 19.38 11.51
C TRP A 869 -3.76 18.69 12.34
N VAL A 870 -3.97 17.39 12.13
CA VAL A 870 -4.80 16.61 13.06
C VAL A 870 -4.07 16.44 14.39
N GLY A 871 -2.77 16.14 14.33
CA GLY A 871 -1.96 15.78 15.48
C GLY A 871 -0.47 16.08 15.30
N THR A 872 0.34 15.27 15.96
CA THR A 872 1.82 15.16 15.92
C THR A 872 2.31 13.71 15.78
N PRO A 873 1.47 12.66 15.95
CA PRO A 873 1.79 11.30 15.53
C PRO A 873 1.58 11.06 14.02
N ASP A 874 1.94 9.85 13.62
CA ASP A 874 1.65 9.24 12.33
C ASP A 874 0.20 8.73 12.23
N PHE A 875 -0.33 8.67 11.01
CA PHE A 875 -1.68 8.21 10.69
C PHE A 875 -1.67 7.20 9.50
N PRO A 876 -2.60 6.22 9.44
CA PRO A 876 -2.57 5.15 8.43
C PRO A 876 -3.40 5.42 7.16
N GLY A 877 -4.16 6.52 7.11
CA GLY A 877 -5.34 6.61 6.25
C GLY A 877 -5.12 7.20 4.87
N SER A 878 -4.18 8.14 4.70
CA SER A 878 -4.09 9.05 3.54
C SER A 878 -2.92 8.78 2.59
N ILE A 879 -2.37 7.56 2.56
CA ILE A 879 -1.10 7.28 1.89
C ILE A 879 -1.30 6.78 0.45
N VAL A 880 -0.50 7.29 -0.49
CA VAL A 880 -0.51 6.86 -1.90
C VAL A 880 0.90 6.54 -2.39
N SER A 881 1.11 5.31 -2.85
CA SER A 881 2.32 4.88 -3.53
C SER A 881 2.22 5.09 -5.05
N LYS A 882 3.35 5.32 -5.72
CA LYS A 882 3.42 5.50 -7.17
C LYS A 882 4.60 4.79 -7.79
N THR A 883 4.47 4.43 -9.07
CA THR A 883 5.52 3.74 -9.84
C THR A 883 5.75 4.35 -11.22
N TYR A 884 6.97 4.17 -11.73
CA TYR A 884 7.37 4.61 -13.07
C TYR A 884 8.44 3.68 -13.66
N GLY A 885 8.44 3.51 -14.98
CA GLY A 885 9.43 2.67 -15.68
C GLY A 885 9.08 1.17 -15.69
N LEU A 886 10.10 0.33 -15.54
CA LEU A 886 9.98 -1.14 -15.58
C LEU A 886 8.93 -1.63 -14.58
N ASN A 887 8.02 -2.50 -15.02
CA ASN A 887 6.98 -3.14 -14.21
C ASN A 887 6.08 -2.14 -13.44
N ALA A 888 5.99 -0.87 -13.84
CA ALA A 888 5.16 0.10 -13.13
C ALA A 888 3.66 -0.29 -13.12
N ASP A 889 3.22 -0.98 -14.16
CA ASP A 889 1.84 -1.44 -14.39
C ASP A 889 1.38 -2.56 -13.44
N ILE A 890 2.29 -3.20 -12.69
CA ILE A 890 1.91 -4.22 -11.71
C ILE A 890 1.42 -3.63 -10.38
N LEU A 891 1.56 -2.30 -10.17
CA LEU A 891 1.08 -1.61 -8.97
C LEU A 891 -0.46 -1.69 -8.92
N PRO A 892 -1.05 -2.33 -7.90
CA PRO A 892 -2.49 -2.31 -7.75
C PRO A 892 -2.99 -0.96 -7.22
N SER A 893 -4.24 -0.62 -7.53
CA SER A 893 -4.91 0.62 -7.09
C SER A 893 -5.14 0.74 -5.57
N THR A 894 -5.10 -0.39 -4.86
CA THR A 894 -4.93 -0.50 -3.40
C THR A 894 -3.90 -1.59 -3.15
N LEU A 895 -2.86 -1.29 -2.38
CA LEU A 895 -1.77 -2.22 -2.07
C LEU A 895 -1.63 -2.45 -0.57
N ASP A 896 -1.39 -3.70 -0.20
CA ASP A 896 -0.81 -3.99 1.12
C ASP A 896 0.66 -3.55 1.12
N ASN A 897 1.18 -3.09 2.26
CA ASN A 897 2.58 -2.68 2.38
C ASN A 897 3.60 -3.74 1.95
N THR A 898 3.28 -5.04 2.07
CA THR A 898 4.12 -6.14 1.59
C THR A 898 4.26 -6.21 0.06
N GLU A 899 3.35 -5.59 -0.71
CA GLU A 899 3.41 -5.60 -2.18
C GLU A 899 4.62 -4.82 -2.70
N ILE A 900 5.08 -3.78 -1.99
CA ILE A 900 6.28 -3.01 -2.36
C ILE A 900 7.48 -3.94 -2.52
N TYR A 901 7.71 -4.83 -1.54
CA TYR A 901 8.76 -5.86 -1.61
C TYR A 901 8.56 -6.78 -2.82
N ARG A 902 7.35 -7.31 -3.04
CA ARG A 902 7.07 -8.23 -4.17
C ARG A 902 7.40 -7.59 -5.52
N MET A 903 7.07 -6.31 -5.68
CA MET A 903 7.32 -5.56 -6.90
C MET A 903 8.81 -5.29 -7.13
N MET A 904 9.53 -4.90 -6.08
CA MET A 904 10.99 -4.75 -6.14
C MET A 904 11.67 -6.09 -6.45
N TYR A 905 11.27 -7.16 -5.77
CA TYR A 905 11.81 -8.51 -5.95
C TYR A 905 11.58 -9.03 -7.38
N GLN A 906 10.37 -8.84 -7.92
CA GLN A 906 10.05 -9.18 -9.31
C GLN A 906 10.91 -8.40 -10.30
N SER A 907 11.16 -7.11 -10.04
CA SER A 907 11.95 -6.26 -10.93
C SER A 907 13.44 -6.56 -10.89
N LEU A 908 13.98 -6.93 -9.72
CA LEU A 908 15.39 -7.30 -9.56
C LEU A 908 15.69 -8.70 -10.08
N PHE A 909 14.84 -9.68 -9.76
CA PHE A 909 15.14 -11.11 -9.91
C PHE A 909 14.22 -11.83 -10.91
N GLY A 910 13.15 -11.20 -11.39
CA GLY A 910 12.20 -11.80 -12.34
C GLY A 910 11.24 -12.80 -11.68
N ILE A 911 11.17 -12.79 -10.36
CA ILE A 911 10.36 -13.70 -9.56
C ILE A 911 9.24 -12.90 -8.90
N ARG A 912 7.98 -13.17 -9.26
CA ARG A 912 6.84 -12.62 -8.52
C ARG A 912 6.51 -13.57 -7.38
N LEU A 913 6.86 -13.18 -6.17
CA LEU A 913 6.50 -13.91 -4.96
C LEU A 913 4.98 -13.79 -4.76
N GLN A 914 4.31 -14.86 -4.36
CA GLN A 914 2.89 -14.83 -4.01
C GLN A 914 2.72 -14.93 -2.50
N ASN A 915 1.62 -14.37 -1.98
CA ASN A 915 1.18 -14.73 -0.64
C ASN A 915 0.99 -16.24 -0.57
N PRO A 916 1.36 -16.91 0.53
CA PRO A 916 0.89 -18.26 0.76
C PRO A 916 -0.63 -18.23 0.64
N LEU A 917 -1.17 -18.88 -0.39
CA LEU A 917 -2.61 -19.07 -0.50
C LEU A 917 -3.00 -19.86 0.76
N ASN A 918 -3.79 -19.25 1.64
CA ASN A 918 -4.52 -20.00 2.68
C ASN A 918 -5.60 -20.82 1.96
N VAL A 919 -5.21 -21.98 1.44
CA VAL A 919 -6.15 -22.92 0.87
C VAL A 919 -6.82 -23.63 2.05
N GLN A 920 -8.02 -23.19 2.43
CA GLN A 920 -8.89 -24.02 3.26
C GLN A 920 -9.31 -25.24 2.43
N ASP A 921 -8.82 -26.41 2.82
CA ASP A 921 -9.01 -27.63 2.04
C ASP A 921 -10.50 -27.97 1.81
N GLN A 922 -10.79 -28.40 0.58
CA GLN A 922 -12.01 -29.10 0.18
C GLN A 922 -11.61 -30.52 -0.26
N GLN A 923 -11.39 -31.46 0.67
CA GLN A 923 -11.19 -32.91 0.46
C GLN A 923 -10.95 -33.30 -1.01
N GLY A 924 -9.69 -33.35 -1.45
CA GLY A 924 -9.37 -33.55 -2.87
C GLY A 924 -7.90 -33.44 -3.26
N VAL A 925 -7.67 -33.21 -4.56
CA VAL A 925 -6.34 -33.01 -5.14
C VAL A 925 -6.08 -31.51 -5.29
N THR A 926 -5.10 -30.97 -4.58
CA THR A 926 -4.66 -29.57 -4.69
C THR A 926 -3.45 -29.48 -5.63
N GLN A 927 -3.53 -28.65 -6.67
CA GLN A 927 -2.43 -28.47 -7.64
C GLN A 927 -1.48 -27.36 -7.20
N ILE A 928 -0.17 -27.60 -7.32
CA ILE A 928 0.91 -26.64 -7.02
C ILE A 928 1.88 -26.58 -8.20
N GLY A 929 2.10 -25.39 -8.74
CA GLY A 929 2.93 -25.09 -9.90
C GLY A 929 4.22 -24.33 -9.59
N LEU A 930 5.09 -24.16 -10.60
CA LEU A 930 6.25 -23.26 -10.52
C LEU A 930 5.79 -21.82 -10.25
N GLY A 931 6.37 -21.17 -9.24
CA GLY A 931 6.01 -19.82 -8.80
C GLY A 931 4.83 -19.76 -7.84
N GLU A 932 4.27 -20.91 -7.45
CA GLU A 932 3.19 -21.00 -6.47
C GLU A 932 3.77 -21.36 -5.08
N GLY A 933 3.53 -20.49 -4.11
CA GLY A 933 3.70 -20.77 -2.69
C GLY A 933 2.35 -21.07 -2.06
N ALA A 934 2.23 -22.14 -1.28
CA ALA A 934 0.96 -22.54 -0.66
C ALA A 934 1.12 -22.87 0.82
N GLN A 935 0.16 -22.45 1.64
CA GLN A 935 -0.01 -22.93 3.01
C GLN A 935 -1.34 -23.70 3.07
N ILE A 936 -1.27 -25.00 3.37
CA ILE A 936 -2.43 -25.89 3.32
C ILE A 936 -2.79 -26.31 4.74
N SER A 937 -3.75 -25.62 5.34
CA SER A 937 -4.26 -25.95 6.67
C SER A 937 -5.16 -27.18 6.65
N ASN A 938 -5.18 -27.93 7.76
CA ASN A 938 -5.97 -29.16 7.93
C ASN A 938 -5.63 -30.31 6.95
N PHE A 939 -4.40 -30.35 6.44
CA PHE A 939 -3.98 -31.39 5.49
C PHE A 939 -4.02 -32.79 6.13
N GLY A 940 -4.80 -33.69 5.54
CA GLY A 940 -4.98 -35.07 5.97
C GLY A 940 -3.87 -36.01 5.47
N GLY A 941 -3.04 -36.50 6.39
CA GLY A 941 -1.96 -37.42 6.09
C GLY A 941 -2.40 -38.87 5.87
N VAL A 942 -1.56 -39.67 5.21
CA VAL A 942 -1.74 -41.14 5.14
C VAL A 942 -1.45 -41.82 6.49
N GLY A 943 -0.65 -41.17 7.36
CA GLY A 943 -0.39 -41.60 8.74
C GLY A 943 0.60 -42.77 8.88
N ARG A 944 0.81 -43.22 10.13
CA ARG A 944 1.87 -44.16 10.50
C ARG A 944 1.56 -45.62 10.14
N GLY A 945 2.29 -46.19 9.17
CA GLY A 945 2.40 -47.65 8.92
C GLY A 945 1.78 -48.16 7.61
N THR A 946 2.01 -49.43 7.27
CA THR A 946 1.74 -50.00 5.92
C THR A 946 0.27 -50.33 5.62
N SER A 947 -0.70 -49.85 6.41
CA SER A 947 -2.14 -50.16 6.27
C SER A 947 -3.02 -49.11 6.96
N PRO A 948 -3.35 -47.98 6.28
CA PRO A 948 -4.16 -46.92 6.86
C PRO A 948 -5.58 -47.40 7.21
N SER A 949 -6.19 -46.78 8.22
CA SER A 949 -7.55 -47.12 8.66
C SER A 949 -8.61 -46.65 7.66
N GLU A 950 -9.84 -47.20 7.69
CA GLU A 950 -10.93 -46.72 6.83
C GLU A 950 -11.26 -45.22 7.07
N GLU A 951 -11.02 -44.72 8.28
CA GLU A 951 -11.18 -43.31 8.66
C GLU A 951 -10.07 -42.47 8.02
N THR A 952 -8.80 -42.90 8.15
CA THR A 952 -7.65 -42.28 7.49
C THR A 952 -7.85 -42.23 5.97
N ILE A 953 -8.24 -43.34 5.34
CA ILE A 953 -8.47 -43.41 3.88
C ILE A 953 -9.57 -42.43 3.42
N ALA A 954 -10.55 -42.13 4.27
CA ALA A 954 -11.62 -41.18 3.96
C ALA A 954 -11.21 -39.71 4.13
N GLU A 955 -10.07 -39.45 4.79
CA GLU A 955 -9.58 -38.12 5.15
C GLU A 955 -8.22 -37.79 4.54
N VAL A 956 -7.60 -38.66 3.72
CA VAL A 956 -6.32 -38.36 3.04
C VAL A 956 -6.49 -37.26 1.99
N ASP A 957 -5.61 -36.26 2.07
CA ASP A 957 -5.44 -35.22 1.06
C ASP A 957 -4.23 -35.49 0.17
N THR A 958 -4.31 -35.02 -1.09
CA THR A 958 -3.24 -35.21 -2.08
C THR A 958 -2.82 -33.87 -2.70
N LEU A 959 -1.53 -33.58 -2.69
CA LEU A 959 -0.92 -32.49 -3.46
C LEU A 959 -0.39 -33.00 -4.79
N GLN A 960 -0.69 -32.28 -5.87
CA GLN A 960 -0.16 -32.56 -7.20
C GLN A 960 0.79 -31.45 -7.63
N PHE A 961 2.08 -31.78 -7.72
CA PHE A 961 3.11 -30.88 -8.20
C PHE A 961 3.21 -30.91 -9.74
N THR A 962 3.18 -29.75 -10.37
CA THR A 962 3.26 -29.60 -11.83
C THR A 962 4.34 -28.60 -12.23
N GLY A 963 5.23 -28.99 -13.14
CA GLY A 963 6.40 -28.18 -13.49
C GLY A 963 7.67 -29.01 -13.69
N GLU A 964 8.51 -28.58 -14.62
CA GLU A 964 9.78 -29.24 -14.90
C GLU A 964 10.65 -29.28 -13.63
N GLY A 965 11.23 -30.45 -13.31
CA GLY A 965 12.07 -30.64 -12.14
C GLY A 965 11.35 -31.04 -10.85
N LEU A 966 10.02 -31.01 -10.75
CA LEU A 966 9.30 -31.41 -9.51
C LEU A 966 9.11 -32.93 -9.44
N THR A 967 10.12 -33.66 -8.97
CA THR A 967 10.15 -35.14 -8.95
C THR A 967 10.38 -35.71 -7.55
N ALA A 968 10.05 -36.97 -7.33
CA ALA A 968 10.38 -37.63 -6.05
C ALA A 968 11.88 -37.58 -5.74
N ARG A 969 12.75 -37.79 -6.75
CA ARG A 969 14.22 -37.87 -6.57
C ARG A 969 14.83 -36.61 -5.94
N ASN A 970 14.25 -35.44 -6.20
CA ASN A 970 14.72 -34.17 -5.65
C ASN A 970 13.76 -33.59 -4.60
N LEU A 971 12.77 -34.35 -4.12
CA LEU A 971 11.93 -33.93 -3.00
C LEU A 971 12.79 -33.69 -1.76
N LEU A 972 12.53 -32.59 -1.07
CA LEU A 972 13.06 -32.28 0.24
C LEU A 972 11.90 -32.03 1.21
N LEU A 973 11.99 -32.66 2.38
CA LEU A 973 11.02 -32.53 3.47
C LEU A 973 11.75 -32.00 4.70
N THR A 974 11.21 -30.94 5.31
CA THR A 974 11.82 -30.29 6.46
C THR A 974 10.77 -30.02 7.53
N GLN A 975 10.95 -30.60 8.71
CA GLN A 975 10.14 -30.29 9.89
C GLN A 975 10.60 -28.95 10.49
N SER A 976 9.71 -27.96 10.54
CA SER A 976 9.96 -26.61 11.05
C SER A 976 8.99 -26.30 12.20
N GLY A 977 9.37 -26.65 13.42
CA GLY A 977 8.43 -26.60 14.55
C GLY A 977 7.35 -27.67 14.38
N GLU A 978 6.08 -27.28 14.52
CA GLU A 978 4.92 -28.18 14.29
C GLU A 978 4.55 -28.30 12.79
N ASP A 979 5.22 -27.55 11.91
CA ASP A 979 4.87 -27.48 10.48
C ASP A 979 5.81 -28.32 9.61
N LEU A 980 5.27 -28.93 8.55
CA LEU A 980 6.06 -29.59 7.52
C LEU A 980 6.21 -28.71 6.28
N VAL A 981 7.45 -28.46 5.87
CA VAL A 981 7.79 -27.70 4.66
C VAL A 981 8.24 -28.65 3.55
N ILE A 982 7.64 -28.51 2.37
CA ILE A 982 7.93 -29.29 1.18
C ILE A 982 8.60 -28.38 0.14
N THR A 983 9.79 -28.77 -0.30
CA THR A 983 10.58 -28.09 -1.35
C THR A 983 11.24 -29.12 -2.27
N PHE A 984 11.96 -28.64 -3.30
CA PHE A 984 12.63 -29.49 -4.28
C PHE A 984 14.07 -29.02 -4.54
N GLU A 985 15.04 -29.90 -4.36
CA GLU A 985 16.46 -29.62 -4.61
C GLU A 985 16.67 -29.22 -6.07
N GLY A 986 17.37 -28.10 -6.28
CA GLY A 986 17.67 -27.55 -7.61
C GLY A 986 16.47 -26.91 -8.32
N VAL A 987 15.30 -26.79 -7.67
CA VAL A 987 14.12 -26.10 -8.21
C VAL A 987 13.73 -24.96 -7.27
N ASN A 988 14.03 -23.74 -7.69
CA ASN A 988 13.61 -22.53 -6.98
C ASN A 988 12.13 -22.24 -7.29
N ASN A 989 11.45 -21.54 -6.38
CA ASN A 989 10.06 -21.04 -6.55
C ASN A 989 8.92 -22.07 -6.41
N VAL A 990 9.13 -23.21 -5.73
CA VAL A 990 8.04 -24.11 -5.31
C VAL A 990 8.19 -24.43 -3.83
N ARG A 991 7.20 -24.01 -3.04
CA ARG A 991 7.16 -24.21 -1.59
C ARG A 991 5.73 -24.50 -1.14
N ALA A 992 5.54 -25.62 -0.45
CA ALA A 992 4.29 -25.91 0.24
C ALA A 992 4.55 -26.04 1.75
N VAL A 993 3.73 -25.39 2.56
CA VAL A 993 3.76 -25.48 4.03
C VAL A 993 2.49 -26.18 4.49
N LEU A 994 2.66 -27.23 5.30
CA LEU A 994 1.59 -27.97 5.95
C LEU A 994 1.63 -27.64 7.45
N PRO A 995 0.77 -26.73 7.94
CA PRO A 995 0.76 -26.35 9.35
C PRO A 995 0.28 -27.49 10.26
N ASP A 996 0.85 -27.58 11.47
CA ASP A 996 0.51 -28.60 12.48
C ASP A 996 0.55 -30.04 11.91
N PHE A 997 1.54 -30.33 11.07
CA PHE A 997 1.65 -31.60 10.35
C PHE A 997 3.02 -32.26 10.59
N ASP A 998 3.01 -33.40 11.29
CA ASP A 998 4.24 -34.19 11.48
C ASP A 998 4.68 -34.88 10.18
N LEU A 999 5.98 -34.82 9.87
CA LEU A 999 6.64 -35.50 8.75
C LEU A 999 6.17 -36.96 8.57
N GLU A 1000 6.12 -37.75 9.64
CA GLU A 1000 5.76 -39.18 9.57
C GLU A 1000 4.32 -39.47 9.14
N ASN A 1001 3.49 -38.44 8.98
CA ASN A 1001 2.14 -38.58 8.44
C ASN A 1001 2.09 -38.41 6.92
N LEU A 1002 3.19 -37.98 6.26
CA LEU A 1002 3.30 -37.80 4.81
C LEU A 1002 3.84 -39.08 4.15
N ASP A 1003 3.03 -39.76 3.32
CA ASP A 1003 3.51 -40.96 2.60
C ASP A 1003 2.70 -41.27 1.33
N ASN A 1004 3.20 -42.17 0.48
CA ASN A 1004 2.49 -42.77 -0.64
C ASN A 1004 2.50 -44.30 -0.54
N LEU A 1005 1.39 -44.93 -0.12
CA LEU A 1005 1.32 -46.36 0.17
C LEU A 1005 0.60 -47.20 -0.91
N SER A 1006 1.08 -48.43 -1.08
CA SER A 1006 0.39 -49.51 -1.77
C SER A 1006 -0.57 -50.27 -0.84
N LEU A 1007 -1.88 -50.36 -1.16
CA LEU A 1007 -2.87 -51.05 -0.31
C LEU A 1007 -2.87 -52.58 -0.50
N GLU A 1008 -2.86 -53.34 0.60
CA GLU A 1008 -2.96 -54.81 0.55
C GLU A 1008 -4.39 -55.30 0.20
N GLY A 1009 -4.56 -56.03 -0.90
CA GLY A 1009 -5.85 -56.65 -1.27
C GLY A 1009 -6.00 -56.94 -2.78
N SER A 1010 -7.05 -57.67 -3.18
CA SER A 1010 -7.26 -58.12 -4.57
C SER A 1010 -7.68 -57.03 -5.58
N GLY A 1011 -7.34 -55.77 -5.30
CA GLY A 1011 -7.65 -54.59 -6.13
C GLY A 1011 -6.45 -53.69 -6.46
N GLY A 1012 -5.30 -53.83 -5.78
CA GLY A 1012 -4.06 -53.10 -6.12
C GLY A 1012 -4.17 -51.58 -6.19
N GLY A 1013 -4.98 -50.96 -5.34
CA GLY A 1013 -5.09 -49.49 -5.26
C GLY A 1013 -3.90 -48.87 -4.53
N LYS A 1014 -3.58 -47.61 -4.85
CA LYS A 1014 -2.58 -46.79 -4.17
C LYS A 1014 -3.28 -45.61 -3.49
N ILE A 1015 -2.74 -45.16 -2.37
CA ILE A 1015 -3.18 -43.96 -1.65
C ILE A 1015 -1.95 -43.15 -1.29
N GLY A 1016 -2.01 -41.82 -1.33
CA GLY A 1016 -0.82 -41.03 -1.14
C GLY A 1016 -1.05 -39.54 -1.04
N ASN A 1017 -0.13 -38.87 -0.35
CA ASN A 1017 -0.15 -37.44 -0.17
C ASN A 1017 0.43 -36.67 -1.35
N LEU A 1018 1.28 -37.26 -2.20
CA LEU A 1018 1.94 -36.54 -3.30
C LEU A 1018 1.75 -37.19 -4.67
N ILE A 1019 1.58 -36.36 -5.70
CA ILE A 1019 1.65 -36.71 -7.12
C ILE A 1019 2.69 -35.78 -7.76
N PHE A 1020 3.70 -36.32 -8.44
CA PHE A 1020 4.77 -35.52 -9.03
C PHE A 1020 4.52 -35.14 -10.49
N ASN A 1021 5.35 -34.25 -11.03
CA ASN A 1021 5.17 -33.76 -12.39
C ASN A 1021 5.23 -34.90 -13.42
N GLY A 1022 4.20 -34.98 -14.27
CA GLY A 1022 4.06 -36.02 -15.29
C GLY A 1022 3.35 -37.30 -14.80
N GLU A 1023 2.90 -37.34 -13.54
CA GLU A 1023 2.09 -38.42 -12.99
C GLU A 1023 0.59 -38.05 -13.02
N ASP A 1024 -0.25 -39.00 -13.47
CA ASP A 1024 -1.72 -38.83 -13.53
C ASP A 1024 -2.44 -39.45 -12.30
N ALA A 1025 -1.69 -40.13 -11.42
CA ALA A 1025 -2.19 -40.80 -10.22
C ALA A 1025 -1.04 -41.09 -9.25
N VAL A 1026 -1.37 -41.31 -7.96
CA VAL A 1026 -0.40 -41.65 -6.91
C VAL A 1026 0.52 -42.80 -7.33
N SER A 1027 1.82 -42.56 -7.23
CA SER A 1027 2.89 -43.55 -7.36
C SER A 1027 3.56 -43.77 -6.00
N ASP A 1028 4.09 -44.96 -5.77
CA ASP A 1028 4.74 -45.31 -4.50
C ASP A 1028 6.24 -45.06 -4.74
N SER A 1029 6.61 -43.77 -4.70
CA SER A 1029 7.88 -43.24 -5.20
C SER A 1029 8.76 -42.64 -4.11
N PHE A 1030 8.21 -42.43 -2.92
CA PHE A 1030 8.95 -42.09 -1.72
C PHE A 1030 8.31 -42.78 -0.50
N ASP A 1031 9.11 -43.02 0.53
CA ASP A 1031 8.76 -43.65 1.80
C ASP A 1031 9.25 -42.74 2.95
N VAL A 1032 8.42 -42.49 3.98
CA VAL A 1032 8.82 -41.76 5.19
C VAL A 1032 8.85 -42.70 6.40
N ILE A 1033 10.00 -42.77 7.08
CA ILE A 1033 10.18 -43.64 8.24
C ILE A 1033 9.67 -42.94 9.50
N ASN A 1034 8.88 -43.68 10.29
CA ASN A 1034 8.33 -43.18 11.56
C ASN A 1034 9.44 -42.70 12.52
N ALA A 1035 9.16 -41.62 13.26
CA ALA A 1035 10.07 -40.99 14.21
C ALA A 1035 10.71 -41.93 15.26
N ASP A 1036 10.00 -43.00 15.65
CA ASP A 1036 10.45 -43.95 16.67
C ASP A 1036 11.03 -45.26 16.11
N ALA A 1037 11.06 -45.43 14.78
CA ALA A 1037 11.48 -46.68 14.14
C ALA A 1037 12.99 -46.76 13.96
N ASP A 1038 13.56 -47.95 14.14
CA ASP A 1038 14.93 -48.25 13.74
C ASP A 1038 14.86 -49.11 12.46
N VAL A 1039 15.40 -48.59 11.34
CA VAL A 1039 15.34 -49.24 10.02
C VAL A 1039 16.74 -49.62 9.56
N ASP A 1040 17.05 -50.92 9.56
CA ASP A 1040 18.37 -51.42 9.15
C ASP A 1040 18.57 -51.41 7.62
N THR A 1041 17.49 -51.35 6.84
CA THR A 1041 17.54 -51.37 5.36
C THR A 1041 16.31 -50.68 4.77
N VAL A 1042 16.48 -49.89 3.69
CA VAL A 1042 15.36 -49.25 2.98
C VAL A 1042 14.33 -50.27 2.48
N LEU A 1043 13.08 -49.83 2.33
CA LEU A 1043 11.93 -50.72 2.13
C LEU A 1043 11.80 -51.21 0.68
N ASN A 1044 12.10 -50.33 -0.28
CA ASN A 1044 11.86 -50.54 -1.70
C ASN A 1044 13.10 -50.15 -2.53
N SER A 1045 13.28 -50.76 -3.70
CA SER A 1045 14.40 -50.44 -4.59
C SER A 1045 14.08 -49.23 -5.48
N ASN A 1046 15.01 -48.29 -5.59
CA ASN A 1046 14.93 -47.06 -6.38
C ASN A 1046 13.81 -46.10 -5.91
N THR A 1047 13.46 -46.12 -4.63
CA THR A 1047 12.54 -45.14 -4.02
C THR A 1047 13.32 -44.09 -3.23
N VAL A 1048 12.66 -42.96 -2.98
CA VAL A 1048 13.20 -41.92 -2.10
C VAL A 1048 12.81 -42.20 -0.67
N THR A 1049 13.78 -42.45 0.20
CA THR A 1049 13.53 -42.73 1.62
C THR A 1049 13.90 -41.52 2.47
N PHE A 1050 12.99 -41.10 3.35
CA PHE A 1050 13.27 -40.14 4.42
C PHE A 1050 13.33 -40.92 5.74
N LEU A 1051 14.46 -40.83 6.45
CA LEU A 1051 14.61 -41.45 7.76
C LEU A 1051 13.94 -40.58 8.84
N ASN A 1052 14.37 -40.71 10.09
CA ASN A 1052 13.92 -39.87 11.20
C ASN A 1052 15.10 -39.18 11.87
N ASP A 1053 14.83 -38.18 12.73
CA ASP A 1053 15.86 -37.33 13.37
C ASP A 1053 16.75 -38.02 14.44
N ARG A 1054 16.82 -39.36 14.44
CA ARG A 1054 17.69 -40.14 15.34
C ARG A 1054 18.98 -40.47 14.62
N SER A 1055 20.01 -40.87 15.36
CA SER A 1055 21.20 -41.47 14.76
C SER A 1055 20.89 -42.85 14.17
N ASN A 1056 20.59 -42.90 12.87
CA ASN A 1056 20.21 -44.11 12.16
C ASN A 1056 21.43 -44.92 11.71
N ARG A 1057 21.21 -46.21 11.50
CA ARG A 1057 22.17 -47.10 10.82
C ARG A 1057 21.43 -47.90 9.76
N THR A 1058 21.48 -47.45 8.51
CA THR A 1058 20.61 -47.95 7.44
C THR A 1058 21.42 -48.26 6.20
N ALA A 1059 21.02 -49.30 5.47
CA ALA A 1059 21.58 -49.63 4.16
C ALA A 1059 20.53 -49.50 3.05
N GLY A 1060 20.97 -49.11 1.85
CA GLY A 1060 20.25 -49.26 0.59
C GLY A 1060 20.11 -50.72 0.18
N LEU A 1061 19.72 -50.94 -1.07
CA LEU A 1061 19.54 -52.27 -1.65
C LEU A 1061 20.56 -52.51 -2.77
N ASN A 1062 21.32 -53.60 -2.66
CA ASN A 1062 22.35 -53.91 -3.64
C ASN A 1062 21.78 -54.07 -5.08
N GLY A 1063 22.36 -53.32 -6.02
CA GLY A 1063 21.97 -53.23 -7.42
C GLY A 1063 20.80 -52.26 -7.68
N SER A 1064 20.63 -51.25 -6.83
CA SER A 1064 19.56 -50.26 -6.83
C SER A 1064 20.14 -48.85 -6.84
N ASN A 1065 19.45 -47.89 -7.46
CA ASN A 1065 19.84 -46.48 -7.43
C ASN A 1065 18.94 -45.75 -6.43
N ASP A 1066 19.24 -45.92 -5.16
CA ASP A 1066 18.42 -45.44 -4.03
C ASP A 1066 18.68 -43.95 -3.75
N VAL A 1067 17.69 -43.30 -3.12
CA VAL A 1067 17.84 -41.94 -2.60
C VAL A 1067 17.52 -42.01 -1.11
N ILE A 1068 18.49 -41.68 -0.25
CA ILE A 1068 18.33 -41.76 1.21
C ILE A 1068 18.60 -40.38 1.82
N ASN A 1069 17.58 -39.82 2.47
CA ASN A 1069 17.67 -38.58 3.25
C ASN A 1069 17.68 -38.94 4.73
N ALA A 1070 18.80 -38.74 5.41
CA ALA A 1070 18.97 -39.13 6.81
C ALA A 1070 18.34 -38.15 7.81
N LEU A 1071 18.13 -36.89 7.41
CA LEU A 1071 17.53 -35.81 8.21
C LEU A 1071 18.40 -35.41 9.42
N GLY A 1072 17.87 -35.38 10.64
CA GLY A 1072 18.68 -35.12 11.83
C GLY A 1072 19.34 -36.38 12.39
N GLY A 1073 20.49 -36.24 13.05
CA GLY A 1073 21.07 -37.34 13.81
C GLY A 1073 22.59 -37.35 13.85
N ASN A 1074 23.18 -38.51 13.63
CA ASN A 1074 24.62 -38.78 13.45
C ASN A 1074 24.60 -40.18 12.82
N ASP A 1075 24.46 -40.21 11.51
CA ASP A 1075 23.88 -41.31 10.78
C ASP A 1075 24.97 -42.14 10.13
N TYR A 1076 24.69 -43.42 9.94
CA TYR A 1076 25.59 -44.32 9.21
C TYR A 1076 24.80 -44.94 8.05
N ILE A 1077 25.06 -44.48 6.84
CA ILE A 1077 24.31 -44.83 5.64
C ILE A 1077 25.21 -45.58 4.65
N GLU A 1078 24.80 -46.78 4.23
CA GLU A 1078 25.48 -47.60 3.22
C GLU A 1078 24.60 -47.69 1.95
N GLY A 1079 24.97 -47.09 0.81
CA GLY A 1079 24.23 -47.21 -0.47
C GLY A 1079 24.27 -48.63 -1.05
N LEU A 1080 25.38 -49.33 -0.80
CA LEU A 1080 25.72 -50.68 -1.29
C LEU A 1080 26.09 -50.72 -2.77
N GLY A 1081 25.15 -50.59 -3.70
CA GLY A 1081 25.57 -50.55 -5.08
C GLY A 1081 24.48 -50.33 -6.09
N GLY A 1082 24.87 -49.73 -7.21
CA GLY A 1082 24.02 -48.88 -8.04
C GLY A 1082 24.47 -47.42 -7.87
N ASP A 1083 23.86 -46.49 -8.61
CA ASP A 1083 24.23 -45.07 -8.55
C ASP A 1083 23.28 -44.35 -7.57
N ASP A 1084 23.68 -44.29 -6.31
CA ASP A 1084 22.91 -43.83 -5.16
C ASP A 1084 23.02 -42.31 -4.95
N LEU A 1085 22.06 -41.75 -4.21
CA LEU A 1085 22.09 -40.38 -3.72
C LEU A 1085 21.85 -40.38 -2.20
N LEU A 1086 22.88 -40.03 -1.43
CA LEU A 1086 22.84 -40.04 0.03
C LEU A 1086 22.98 -38.61 0.55
N ARG A 1087 22.04 -38.18 1.41
CA ARG A 1087 22.04 -36.87 2.08
C ARG A 1087 22.04 -37.07 3.59
N GLY A 1088 23.11 -36.63 4.27
CA GLY A 1088 23.26 -36.71 5.74
C GLY A 1088 22.38 -35.70 6.48
N ALA A 1089 22.37 -34.45 5.98
CA ALA A 1089 21.63 -33.33 6.54
C ALA A 1089 22.23 -32.79 7.85
N THR A 1090 21.67 -33.01 9.04
CA THR A 1090 22.25 -32.40 10.27
C THR A 1090 22.81 -33.45 11.21
N GLY A 1091 24.03 -33.24 11.70
CA GLY A 1091 24.73 -34.17 12.58
C GLY A 1091 26.06 -34.64 11.99
N ASN A 1092 26.82 -35.46 12.73
CA ASN A 1092 28.09 -35.99 12.21
C ASN A 1092 27.83 -37.35 11.56
N ASP A 1093 27.75 -37.36 10.24
CA ASP A 1093 27.29 -38.51 9.49
C ASP A 1093 28.44 -39.30 8.88
N THR A 1094 28.18 -40.55 8.55
CA THR A 1094 29.10 -41.44 7.83
C THR A 1094 28.38 -42.01 6.62
N LEU A 1095 28.82 -41.60 5.43
CA LEU A 1095 28.22 -41.97 4.15
C LEU A 1095 29.18 -42.88 3.38
N ASP A 1096 28.70 -44.07 3.03
CA ASP A 1096 29.40 -45.09 2.22
C ASP A 1096 28.54 -45.39 0.99
N GLY A 1097 28.88 -44.81 -0.16
CA GLY A 1097 28.13 -45.01 -1.41
C GLY A 1097 28.12 -46.48 -1.85
N GLY A 1098 29.27 -47.15 -1.74
CA GLY A 1098 29.43 -48.54 -2.14
C GLY A 1098 29.82 -48.64 -3.62
N THR A 1099 29.31 -49.64 -4.35
CA THR A 1099 29.70 -49.85 -5.74
C THR A 1099 28.79 -49.12 -6.72
N GLY A 1100 29.27 -48.08 -7.39
CA GLY A 1100 28.54 -47.27 -8.36
C GLY A 1100 29.16 -45.89 -8.46
N ASP A 1101 28.59 -45.01 -9.29
CA ASP A 1101 28.99 -43.60 -9.28
C ASP A 1101 27.96 -42.82 -8.44
N ASP A 1102 28.25 -42.64 -7.14
CA ASP A 1102 27.29 -42.12 -6.17
C ASP A 1102 27.35 -40.59 -5.99
N LEU A 1103 26.27 -39.98 -5.51
CA LEU A 1103 26.20 -38.56 -5.14
C LEU A 1103 25.98 -38.42 -3.62
N LEU A 1104 26.95 -37.86 -2.93
CA LEU A 1104 26.99 -37.79 -1.47
C LEU A 1104 26.99 -36.33 -1.00
N THR A 1105 26.09 -35.99 -0.07
CA THR A 1105 26.01 -34.65 0.56
C THR A 1105 26.01 -34.86 2.08
N GLY A 1106 27.00 -34.30 2.78
CA GLY A 1106 27.13 -34.44 4.24
C GLY A 1106 26.09 -33.61 4.98
N GLY A 1107 26.06 -32.31 4.68
CA GLY A 1107 25.25 -31.30 5.35
C GLY A 1107 26.01 -30.63 6.50
N ASP A 1108 25.28 -30.27 7.56
CA ASP A 1108 25.82 -29.60 8.73
C ASP A 1108 26.43 -30.62 9.70
N GLY A 1109 27.75 -30.59 9.88
CA GLY A 1109 28.38 -31.51 10.80
C GLY A 1109 29.87 -31.67 10.59
N LYS A 1110 30.42 -32.75 11.12
CA LYS A 1110 31.76 -33.25 10.80
C LYS A 1110 31.62 -34.62 10.19
N ASP A 1111 31.54 -34.67 8.88
CA ASP A 1111 31.07 -35.85 8.18
C ASP A 1111 32.23 -36.72 7.70
N ILE A 1112 31.93 -38.00 7.49
CA ILE A 1112 32.88 -39.00 7.05
C ILE A 1112 32.36 -39.65 5.76
N PHE A 1113 33.07 -39.41 4.66
CA PHE A 1113 32.77 -40.05 3.37
C PHE A 1113 33.75 -41.20 3.15
N ARG A 1114 33.24 -42.41 2.94
CA ARG A 1114 34.06 -43.60 2.81
C ARG A 1114 34.43 -43.87 1.35
N LEU A 1115 35.70 -44.17 1.11
CA LEU A 1115 36.26 -44.46 -0.21
C LEU A 1115 36.99 -45.81 -0.21
N ALA A 1116 36.74 -46.65 -1.22
CA ALA A 1116 37.54 -47.86 -1.49
C ALA A 1116 37.83 -48.09 -2.98
N ILE A 1117 38.79 -48.97 -3.25
CA ILE A 1117 39.16 -49.37 -4.62
C ILE A 1117 38.08 -50.28 -5.21
N GLY A 1118 37.69 -50.01 -6.45
CA GLY A 1118 36.79 -50.84 -7.25
C GLY A 1118 35.32 -50.60 -6.94
N GLU A 1119 35.01 -49.53 -6.21
CA GLU A 1119 33.67 -49.12 -5.81
C GLU A 1119 33.07 -48.17 -6.85
N GLY A 1120 33.80 -47.16 -7.33
CA GLY A 1120 33.37 -46.34 -8.46
C GLY A 1120 33.91 -44.94 -8.32
N THR A 1121 33.26 -43.94 -8.94
CA THR A 1121 33.63 -42.54 -8.79
C THR A 1121 32.50 -41.74 -8.15
N ASP A 1122 32.60 -41.55 -6.83
CA ASP A 1122 31.61 -40.79 -6.08
C ASP A 1122 31.80 -39.28 -6.28
N THR A 1123 30.72 -38.53 -6.20
CA THR A 1123 30.74 -37.06 -6.17
C THR A 1123 30.28 -36.58 -4.81
N ILE A 1124 31.15 -35.87 -4.09
CA ILE A 1124 30.83 -35.25 -2.80
C ILE A 1124 30.58 -33.76 -3.05
N THR A 1125 29.39 -33.27 -2.71
CA THR A 1125 28.87 -31.97 -3.14
C THR A 1125 29.28 -30.81 -2.23
N ASP A 1126 29.56 -31.06 -0.96
CA ASP A 1126 29.69 -30.04 0.09
C ASP A 1126 30.89 -30.25 1.04
N PHE A 1127 31.86 -31.09 0.65
CA PHE A 1127 33.02 -31.43 1.49
C PHE A 1127 33.75 -30.21 2.08
N SER A 1128 33.74 -30.05 3.40
CA SER A 1128 34.53 -29.04 4.12
C SER A 1128 35.91 -29.56 4.47
N SER A 1129 36.96 -28.96 3.89
CA SER A 1129 38.35 -29.34 4.23
C SER A 1129 38.80 -28.96 5.66
N GLU A 1130 37.98 -28.21 6.41
CA GLU A 1130 38.27 -27.86 7.81
C GLU A 1130 37.60 -28.81 8.80
N ASP A 1131 36.47 -29.43 8.42
CA ASP A 1131 35.61 -30.17 9.32
C ASP A 1131 35.43 -31.66 8.94
N ASP A 1132 35.34 -31.98 7.65
CA ASP A 1132 35.03 -33.31 7.14
C ASP A 1132 36.26 -34.18 6.87
N LEU A 1133 36.01 -35.49 6.80
CA LEU A 1133 37.04 -36.51 6.64
C LEU A 1133 36.69 -37.52 5.54
N LEU A 1134 37.71 -37.93 4.79
CA LEU A 1134 37.63 -39.05 3.86
C LEU A 1134 38.17 -40.31 4.52
N SER A 1135 37.33 -41.32 4.71
CA SER A 1135 37.71 -42.59 5.31
C SER A 1135 38.19 -43.58 4.24
N LEU A 1136 39.46 -43.98 4.33
CA LEU A 1136 40.11 -44.83 3.35
C LEU A 1136 40.02 -46.30 3.75
N SER A 1137 39.29 -47.10 2.97
CA SER A 1137 39.18 -48.54 3.16
C SER A 1137 40.21 -49.28 2.30
N GLY A 1138 41.14 -49.97 2.96
CA GLY A 1138 42.19 -50.76 2.28
C GLY A 1138 43.28 -49.93 1.56
N LEU A 1139 43.31 -48.62 1.78
CA LEU A 1139 44.23 -47.64 1.21
C LEU A 1139 44.99 -46.88 2.32
N THR A 1140 46.05 -46.18 1.94
CA THR A 1140 46.76 -45.20 2.78
C THR A 1140 46.88 -43.89 2.03
N PHE A 1141 47.07 -42.76 2.73
CA PHE A 1141 47.20 -41.44 2.10
C PHE A 1141 48.37 -41.40 1.08
N GLU A 1142 49.47 -42.11 1.34
CA GLU A 1142 50.62 -42.21 0.42
C GLU A 1142 50.29 -42.97 -0.88
N GLN A 1143 49.17 -43.68 -0.90
CA GLN A 1143 48.65 -44.38 -2.08
C GLN A 1143 47.59 -43.56 -2.81
N LEU A 1144 47.47 -42.26 -2.54
CA LEU A 1144 46.57 -41.35 -3.26
C LEU A 1144 47.33 -40.37 -4.16
N THR A 1145 46.68 -39.95 -5.24
CA THR A 1145 47.08 -38.82 -6.08
C THR A 1145 45.93 -37.82 -6.12
N LEU A 1146 46.18 -36.59 -5.65
CA LEU A 1146 45.19 -35.51 -5.66
C LEU A 1146 45.40 -34.65 -6.91
N VAL A 1147 44.35 -34.47 -7.71
CA VAL A 1147 44.42 -33.80 -9.01
C VAL A 1147 43.37 -32.70 -9.07
N GLN A 1148 43.75 -31.49 -9.47
CA GLN A 1148 42.78 -30.44 -9.79
C GLN A 1148 42.11 -30.76 -11.12
N GLY A 1149 40.80 -30.59 -11.20
CA GLY A 1149 40.08 -30.69 -12.46
C GLY A 1149 40.50 -29.64 -13.49
N SER A 1150 39.98 -29.77 -14.71
CA SER A 1150 40.26 -28.84 -15.82
C SER A 1150 39.00 -28.54 -16.61
N GLY A 1151 38.97 -27.40 -17.32
CA GLY A 1151 37.76 -26.94 -18.00
C GLY A 1151 36.61 -26.70 -17.02
N ASP A 1152 35.43 -27.22 -17.34
CA ASP A 1152 34.21 -27.08 -16.53
C ASP A 1152 34.29 -27.78 -15.16
N GLN A 1153 35.33 -28.58 -14.93
CA GLN A 1153 35.62 -29.25 -13.66
C GLN A 1153 36.75 -28.56 -12.87
N SER A 1154 37.21 -27.37 -13.31
CA SER A 1154 38.37 -26.69 -12.70
C SER A 1154 38.16 -26.26 -11.25
N ALA A 1155 36.92 -26.17 -10.78
CA ALA A 1155 36.59 -25.91 -9.38
C ALA A 1155 36.73 -27.16 -8.47
N ASN A 1156 36.84 -28.36 -9.04
CA ASN A 1156 36.71 -29.62 -8.29
C ASN A 1156 38.06 -30.34 -8.09
N ALA A 1157 38.21 -31.03 -6.97
CA ALA A 1157 39.36 -31.88 -6.67
C ALA A 1157 39.04 -33.36 -6.93
N PHE A 1158 39.99 -34.08 -7.52
CA PHE A 1158 39.87 -35.50 -7.83
C PHE A 1158 40.80 -36.30 -6.92
N VAL A 1159 40.24 -37.24 -6.15
CA VAL A 1159 40.99 -38.18 -5.31
C VAL A 1159 41.20 -39.47 -6.10
N GLN A 1160 42.45 -39.79 -6.47
CA GLN A 1160 42.77 -40.95 -7.31
C GLN A 1160 43.64 -41.97 -6.58
N ALA A 1161 43.50 -43.25 -6.91
CA ALA A 1161 44.41 -44.29 -6.42
C ALA A 1161 45.76 -44.24 -7.16
N ALA A 1162 46.86 -44.14 -6.41
CA ALA A 1162 48.20 -44.00 -6.96
C ALA A 1162 48.62 -45.25 -7.76
N GLY A 1163 49.00 -45.05 -9.02
CA GLY A 1163 49.42 -46.13 -9.93
C GLY A 1163 48.28 -46.76 -10.73
N SER A 1164 47.03 -46.29 -10.56
CA SER A 1164 45.91 -46.53 -11.48
C SER A 1164 45.43 -45.19 -12.08
N SER A 1165 44.42 -45.25 -12.97
CA SER A 1165 43.69 -44.07 -13.46
C SER A 1165 42.30 -43.97 -12.84
N GLU A 1166 42.10 -44.65 -11.72
CA GLU A 1166 40.83 -44.75 -11.02
C GLU A 1166 40.64 -43.52 -10.14
N VAL A 1167 39.50 -42.84 -10.34
CA VAL A 1167 39.05 -41.74 -9.48
C VAL A 1167 38.13 -42.36 -8.44
N LEU A 1168 38.47 -42.18 -7.17
CA LEU A 1168 37.68 -42.67 -6.04
C LEU A 1168 36.58 -41.67 -5.68
N ALA A 1169 36.89 -40.37 -5.72
CA ALA A 1169 35.92 -39.31 -5.48
C ALA A 1169 36.25 -38.02 -6.24
N VAL A 1170 35.21 -37.26 -6.55
CA VAL A 1170 35.23 -35.87 -6.99
C VAL A 1170 34.67 -35.01 -5.85
N LEU A 1171 35.47 -34.08 -5.34
CA LEU A 1171 35.04 -33.11 -4.33
C LEU A 1171 34.66 -31.81 -5.03
N ALA A 1172 33.37 -31.49 -5.05
CA ALA A 1172 32.83 -30.32 -5.72
C ALA A 1172 33.31 -29.02 -5.03
N GLY A 1173 33.76 -28.03 -5.80
CA GLY A 1173 34.19 -26.73 -5.27
C GLY A 1173 35.53 -26.73 -4.51
N ILE A 1174 36.18 -27.88 -4.34
CA ILE A 1174 37.43 -27.99 -3.57
C ILE A 1174 38.68 -27.87 -4.44
N GLN A 1175 39.62 -27.06 -3.96
CA GLN A 1175 40.95 -26.96 -4.55
C GLN A 1175 41.83 -28.10 -4.03
N ALA A 1176 42.36 -28.94 -4.92
CA ALA A 1176 43.19 -30.10 -4.58
C ALA A 1176 44.42 -29.75 -3.71
N SER A 1177 44.89 -28.49 -3.77
CA SER A 1177 46.00 -28.00 -2.94
C SER A 1177 45.66 -27.74 -1.47
N THR A 1178 44.38 -27.64 -1.10
CA THR A 1178 43.95 -27.45 0.30
C THR A 1178 43.89 -28.77 1.07
N LEU A 1179 43.81 -29.89 0.37
CA LEU A 1179 43.77 -31.22 0.95
C LEU A 1179 45.15 -31.68 1.44
N SER A 1180 45.17 -32.25 2.63
CA SER A 1180 46.37 -32.83 3.26
C SER A 1180 46.05 -34.15 3.94
N SER A 1181 47.06 -34.83 4.51
CA SER A 1181 46.84 -36.07 5.26
C SER A 1181 45.89 -35.92 6.46
N ASN A 1182 45.60 -34.69 6.91
CA ASN A 1182 44.65 -34.44 7.99
C ASN A 1182 43.19 -34.59 7.57
N ASN A 1183 42.91 -34.52 6.26
CA ASN A 1183 41.57 -34.71 5.70
C ASN A 1183 41.22 -36.18 5.46
N PHE A 1184 42.12 -37.10 5.84
CA PHE A 1184 41.96 -38.53 5.60
C PHE A 1184 42.13 -39.31 6.89
N VAL A 1185 41.29 -40.32 7.07
CA VAL A 1185 41.37 -41.29 8.17
C VAL A 1185 41.40 -42.71 7.60
N LEU A 1186 41.99 -43.65 8.35
CA LEU A 1186 41.96 -45.06 7.98
C LEU A 1186 40.69 -45.69 8.55
N ALA A 1187 39.93 -46.38 7.70
CA ALA A 1187 38.72 -47.12 8.08
C ALA A 1187 38.98 -48.27 9.07
#